data_AF-A0A316YK09-F1
#
_entry.id   AF-A0A316YK09-F1
#
_cell.length_a   1.000
_cell.length_b   1.000
_cell.length_c   1.000
_cell.angle_alpha   90.00
_cell.angle_beta   90.00
_cell.angle_gamma   90.00
#
_symmetry.space_group_name_H-M   'P 1'
#
loop_
_entity.id
_entity.type
_entity.pdbx_description
1 polymer ?
#
loop_
_entity_poly.entity_id
_entity_poly.type
_entity_poly.pdbx_seq_one_letter_code
_entity_poly.pdbx_strand_id
1 'polypeptide(L)'
;MTMKEIKVAIVGGGPSGLVTLKTVLELADRNPGQIIVRASLFEAEDRIGGTFLYRSYANARLVSSKQLTAFSDFRLPLEAPDHLSMTAYVQYLEDYTAHFRLQERSHRFLLNTRVTGLKRHDGGNGHIVTWTSPGGQTHTDDFTHVALCAGLHVTPSYPEIAGLPRPTLPTDDRQKGAEVTEQAHLTPEQARIQTLHSSAYKSPEIYSDKRVMILGTGETGMDMAYEAVKARAKEIVLCTRHGFLSFPAVLENFTFLGVTYDRPTPIDGLITNLFETAYVHPWVGQSHLRWFVSDAIIKKVLWVLTGTEAGCNQWVGELPPERLGRAYTFLNKSARAMPYINRPWKQRHWLLEKIARYIDPPTVSDDEPHVDLAPFPSHLSREGKVIFRANGRKEYERMKTRNFRPDVVVYATGYRQEFPFIDESKGTYPSPSQANCRDIFRHGDPSVAFIGYTRPGVGAIPPQAEMAAQLWSLVIADQLPEPTSKPYYYLLAKEDARIRYGVDYSSYVSQLARDMDSAPTMGQLWWQHGFLVLFTYAFSAAFTTHFRLVGPWVDQGAPKIVKTEILETITRRGIGGNLMMGVIPMIFYAWINLFAYLLEKTLHVAQYFFPGVCDQLAQVAGLSGQTQTKTMTKKKHT
;
A
#
# COMPACT_ATOMS: atom_id res chain seq x y z
N MET A 1 -34.98 -9.01 23.25
CA MET A 1 -34.14 -7.99 22.57
C MET A 1 -34.52 -8.00 21.10
N THR A 2 -34.79 -6.85 20.50
CA THR A 2 -35.02 -6.74 19.05
C THR A 2 -33.71 -6.99 18.31
N MET A 3 -33.70 -7.90 17.34
CA MET A 3 -32.52 -8.17 16.51
C MET A 3 -32.10 -6.91 15.75
N LYS A 4 -30.79 -6.61 15.73
CA LYS A 4 -30.23 -5.51 14.95
C LYS A 4 -30.09 -5.94 13.50
N GLU A 5 -30.80 -5.26 12.59
CA GLU A 5 -30.69 -5.50 11.15
C GLU A 5 -29.67 -4.54 10.52
N ILE A 6 -28.69 -5.10 9.81
CA ILE A 6 -27.66 -4.35 9.08
C ILE A 6 -27.80 -4.70 7.59
N LYS A 7 -28.25 -3.73 6.79
CA LYS A 7 -28.32 -3.83 5.32
C LYS A 7 -27.12 -3.10 4.73
N VAL A 8 -26.20 -3.83 4.13
CA VAL A 8 -24.92 -3.27 3.65
C VAL A 8 -24.86 -3.32 2.12
N ALA A 9 -24.61 -2.19 1.48
CA ALA A 9 -24.18 -2.15 0.08
C ALA A 9 -22.65 -2.14 0.01
N ILE A 10 -22.06 -3.06 -0.74
CA ILE A 10 -20.62 -3.18 -0.93
C ILE A 10 -20.33 -2.87 -2.41
N VAL A 11 -19.64 -1.77 -2.67
CA VAL A 11 -19.40 -1.26 -4.02
C VAL A 11 -18.01 -1.68 -4.49
N GLY A 12 -17.94 -2.69 -5.35
CA GLY A 12 -16.72 -3.25 -5.93
C GLY A 12 -16.46 -4.71 -5.48
N GLY A 13 -16.15 -5.59 -6.44
CA GLY A 13 -15.81 -7.01 -6.27
C GLY A 13 -14.31 -7.30 -6.34
N GLY A 14 -13.46 -6.32 -6.02
CA GLY A 14 -12.04 -6.51 -5.76
C GLY A 14 -11.75 -7.11 -4.37
N PRO A 15 -10.47 -7.31 -3.99
CA PRO A 15 -10.12 -7.92 -2.71
C PRO A 15 -10.73 -7.20 -1.50
N SER A 16 -10.77 -5.86 -1.51
CA SER A 16 -11.40 -5.06 -0.45
C SER A 16 -12.90 -5.32 -0.31
N GLY A 17 -13.62 -5.52 -1.42
CA GLY A 17 -15.05 -5.81 -1.38
C GLY A 17 -15.34 -7.23 -0.94
N LEU A 18 -14.58 -8.20 -1.45
CA LEU A 18 -14.73 -9.61 -1.08
C LEU A 18 -14.47 -9.85 0.41
N VAL A 19 -13.38 -9.28 0.95
CA VAL A 19 -13.10 -9.40 2.39
C VAL A 19 -14.13 -8.67 3.23
N THR A 20 -14.61 -7.49 2.80
CA THR A 20 -15.69 -6.78 3.50
C THR A 20 -16.96 -7.63 3.55
N LEU A 21 -17.36 -8.23 2.43
CA LEU A 21 -18.52 -9.11 2.34
C LEU A 21 -18.37 -10.30 3.28
N LYS A 22 -17.21 -10.97 3.24
CA LYS A 22 -16.89 -12.08 4.15
C LYS A 22 -17.00 -11.66 5.61
N THR A 23 -16.40 -10.54 5.99
CA THR A 23 -16.36 -10.08 7.38
C THR A 23 -17.73 -9.70 7.92
N VAL A 24 -18.57 -8.99 7.15
CA VAL A 24 -19.93 -8.66 7.63
C VAL A 24 -20.83 -9.90 7.70
N LEU A 25 -20.64 -10.90 6.83
CA LEU A 25 -21.36 -12.18 6.95
C LEU A 25 -20.90 -12.97 8.17
N GLU A 26 -19.59 -13.01 8.43
CA GLU A 26 -19.03 -13.65 9.62
C GLU A 26 -19.46 -12.96 10.93
N LEU A 27 -19.65 -11.63 10.91
CA LEU A 27 -20.24 -10.90 12.04
C LEU A 27 -21.61 -11.45 12.44
N ALA A 28 -22.46 -11.78 11.46
CA ALA A 28 -23.76 -12.40 11.72
C ALA A 28 -23.62 -13.80 12.32
N ASP A 29 -22.71 -14.62 11.78
CA ASP A 29 -22.44 -15.98 12.30
C ASP A 29 -22.00 -15.96 13.77
N ARG A 30 -21.21 -14.96 14.14
CA ARG A 30 -20.69 -14.77 15.51
C ARG A 30 -21.74 -14.21 16.47
N ASN A 31 -22.87 -13.71 15.98
CA ASN A 31 -23.92 -13.06 16.78
C ASN A 31 -25.31 -13.65 16.51
N PRO A 32 -25.47 -14.98 16.64
CA PRO A 32 -26.72 -15.67 16.29
C PRO A 32 -27.88 -15.15 17.14
N GLY A 33 -28.99 -14.80 16.48
CA GLY A 33 -30.18 -14.26 17.13
C GLY A 33 -30.05 -12.84 17.69
N GLN A 34 -28.92 -12.16 17.45
CA GLN A 34 -28.70 -10.77 17.87
C GLN A 34 -28.53 -9.84 16.67
N ILE A 35 -27.78 -10.26 15.64
CA ILE A 35 -27.50 -9.46 14.44
C ILE A 35 -27.94 -10.23 13.20
N ILE A 36 -28.66 -9.55 12.31
CA ILE A 36 -28.98 -10.03 10.96
C ILE A 36 -28.26 -9.13 9.96
N VAL A 37 -27.51 -9.73 9.03
CA VAL A 37 -26.83 -9.00 7.96
C VAL A 37 -27.46 -9.34 6.61
N ARG A 38 -27.82 -8.31 5.85
CA ARG A 38 -28.20 -8.40 4.43
C ARG A 38 -27.18 -7.64 3.61
N ALA A 39 -26.12 -8.33 3.18
CA ALA A 39 -25.04 -7.74 2.41
C ALA A 39 -25.29 -7.93 0.90
N SER A 40 -25.21 -6.84 0.13
CA SER A 40 -25.32 -6.85 -1.33
C SER A 40 -24.01 -6.33 -1.95
N LEU A 41 -23.35 -7.13 -2.77
CA LEU A 41 -22.15 -6.75 -3.49
C LEU A 41 -22.50 -6.35 -4.93
N PHE A 42 -21.97 -5.21 -5.37
CA PHE A 42 -22.14 -4.66 -6.71
C PHE A 42 -20.77 -4.54 -7.39
N GLU A 43 -20.49 -5.38 -8.37
CA GLU A 43 -19.30 -5.32 -9.24
C GLU A 43 -19.71 -4.82 -10.62
N ALA A 44 -19.02 -3.78 -11.08
CA ALA A 44 -19.32 -3.12 -12.35
C ALA A 44 -18.92 -3.98 -13.56
N GLU A 45 -17.90 -4.82 -13.40
CA GLU A 45 -17.39 -5.71 -14.45
C GLU A 45 -18.05 -7.09 -14.41
N ASP A 46 -17.75 -7.94 -15.40
CA ASP A 46 -18.33 -9.27 -15.55
C ASP A 46 -17.75 -10.32 -14.59
N ARG A 47 -16.64 -10.01 -13.91
CA ARG A 47 -15.95 -10.90 -12.97
C ARG A 47 -15.37 -10.11 -11.80
N ILE A 48 -15.11 -10.85 -10.71
CA ILE A 48 -14.38 -10.34 -9.55
C ILE A 48 -12.89 -10.15 -9.84
N GLY A 49 -12.17 -9.52 -8.91
CA GLY A 49 -10.72 -9.33 -8.95
C GLY A 49 -10.28 -7.90 -9.26
N GLY A 50 -11.18 -7.06 -9.80
CA GLY A 50 -10.96 -5.62 -9.95
C GLY A 50 -9.70 -5.26 -10.74
N THR A 51 -8.87 -4.36 -10.20
CA THR A 51 -7.63 -3.88 -10.85
C THR A 51 -6.69 -5.03 -11.25
N PHE A 52 -6.64 -6.12 -10.49
CA PHE A 52 -5.73 -7.25 -10.75
C PHE A 52 -6.09 -8.03 -12.02
N LEU A 53 -7.38 -8.03 -12.42
CA LEU A 53 -7.84 -8.65 -13.65
C LEU A 53 -7.83 -7.66 -14.82
N TYR A 54 -8.47 -6.50 -14.66
CA TYR A 54 -8.78 -5.63 -15.81
C TYR A 54 -7.72 -4.55 -16.08
N ARG A 55 -6.93 -4.17 -15.08
CA ARG A 55 -5.93 -3.08 -15.15
C ARG A 55 -4.49 -3.60 -15.02
N SER A 56 -4.28 -4.88 -15.34
CA SER A 56 -2.98 -5.56 -15.38
C SER A 56 -2.49 -5.82 -16.82
N TYR A 57 -1.25 -6.30 -16.93
CA TYR A 57 -0.54 -6.66 -18.17
C TYR A 57 0.07 -8.06 -18.05
N ALA A 58 0.42 -8.67 -19.19
CA ALA A 58 0.70 -10.11 -19.29
C ALA A 58 1.72 -10.65 -18.27
N ASN A 59 2.85 -9.94 -18.05
CA ASN A 59 3.91 -10.39 -17.12
C ASN A 59 3.89 -9.67 -15.77
N ALA A 60 2.78 -9.02 -15.42
CA ALA A 60 2.62 -8.37 -14.13
C ALA A 60 2.65 -9.40 -12.99
N ARG A 61 3.38 -9.06 -11.92
CA ARG A 61 3.46 -9.84 -10.69
C ARG A 61 3.22 -8.96 -9.48
N LEU A 62 2.74 -9.56 -8.40
CA LEU A 62 2.67 -8.88 -7.12
C LEU A 62 4.08 -8.56 -6.64
N VAL A 63 4.25 -7.38 -6.04
CA VAL A 63 5.52 -6.95 -5.42
C VAL A 63 5.54 -7.17 -3.90
N SER A 64 4.44 -7.67 -3.34
CA SER A 64 4.34 -8.16 -1.97
C SER A 64 4.32 -9.68 -1.98
N SER A 65 4.90 -10.27 -0.94
CA SER A 65 4.94 -11.73 -0.80
C SER A 65 3.56 -12.33 -0.53
N LYS A 66 3.41 -13.63 -0.75
CA LYS A 66 2.21 -14.40 -0.42
C LYS A 66 1.89 -14.30 1.08
N GLN A 67 2.93 -14.27 1.92
CA GLN A 67 2.81 -14.14 3.36
C GLN A 67 2.13 -12.82 3.74
N LEU A 68 2.46 -11.74 3.04
CA LEU A 68 1.89 -10.43 3.30
C LEU A 68 0.58 -10.17 2.55
N THR A 69 0.33 -10.82 1.41
CA THR A 69 -0.81 -10.48 0.55
C THR A 69 -2.06 -11.29 0.84
N ALA A 70 -1.92 -12.56 1.25
CA ALA A 70 -3.06 -13.41 1.55
C ALA A 70 -3.81 -12.92 2.79
N PHE A 71 -5.13 -13.15 2.82
CA PHE A 71 -5.98 -12.89 3.97
C PHE A 71 -5.59 -13.77 5.16
N SER A 72 -5.87 -13.29 6.37
CA SER A 72 -5.32 -13.85 7.61
C SER A 72 -5.76 -15.29 7.88
N ASP A 73 -6.93 -15.70 7.40
CA ASP A 73 -7.60 -16.97 7.63
C ASP A 73 -7.78 -17.81 6.34
N PHE A 74 -7.21 -17.37 5.22
CA PHE A 74 -7.22 -18.13 3.96
C PHE A 74 -5.88 -17.97 3.23
N ARG A 75 -5.04 -19.00 3.34
CA ARG A 75 -3.64 -18.98 2.90
C ARG A 75 -3.43 -19.75 1.61
N LEU A 76 -2.39 -19.38 0.89
CA LEU A 76 -1.92 -20.12 -0.28
C LEU A 76 -1.15 -21.38 0.15
N PRO A 77 -1.00 -22.38 -0.73
CA PRO A 77 -0.11 -23.51 -0.50
C PRO A 77 1.33 -23.08 -0.13
N LEU A 78 2.02 -23.86 0.70
CA LEU A 78 3.38 -23.55 1.17
C LEU A 78 4.40 -23.53 0.01
N GLU A 79 4.11 -24.23 -1.07
CA GLU A 79 4.91 -24.38 -2.27
C GLU A 79 4.62 -23.29 -3.31
N ALA A 80 3.56 -22.50 -3.11
CA ALA A 80 3.24 -21.37 -3.99
C ALA A 80 4.41 -20.38 -4.04
N PRO A 81 4.68 -19.75 -5.20
CA PRO A 81 5.77 -18.79 -5.32
C PRO A 81 5.53 -17.58 -4.41
N ASP A 82 6.61 -17.00 -3.89
CA ASP A 82 6.51 -15.86 -2.97
C ASP A 82 5.76 -14.68 -3.60
N HIS A 83 5.95 -14.42 -4.89
CA HIS A 83 5.31 -13.32 -5.61
C HIS A 83 4.43 -13.90 -6.71
N LEU A 84 3.11 -13.81 -6.56
CA LEU A 84 2.15 -14.39 -7.52
C LEU A 84 2.11 -13.61 -8.83
N SER A 85 1.77 -14.30 -9.93
CA SER A 85 1.27 -13.63 -11.13
C SER A 85 -0.12 -13.03 -10.85
N MET A 86 -0.54 -12.06 -11.66
CA MET A 86 -1.88 -11.49 -11.56
C MET A 86 -2.98 -12.55 -11.68
N THR A 87 -2.82 -13.49 -12.62
CA THR A 87 -3.76 -14.59 -12.84
C THR A 87 -3.86 -15.51 -11.62
N ALA A 88 -2.74 -15.89 -11.00
CA ALA A 88 -2.75 -16.72 -9.80
C ALA A 88 -3.38 -15.98 -8.61
N TYR A 89 -3.23 -14.66 -8.52
CA TYR A 89 -3.89 -13.88 -7.48
C TYR A 89 -5.41 -13.74 -7.71
N VAL A 90 -5.86 -13.56 -8.96
CA VAL A 90 -7.31 -13.57 -9.27
C VAL A 90 -7.91 -14.94 -8.95
N GLN A 91 -7.22 -16.04 -9.30
CA GLN A 91 -7.65 -17.39 -8.92
C GLN A 91 -7.76 -17.53 -7.39
N TYR A 92 -6.79 -17.03 -6.64
CA TYR A 92 -6.87 -17.01 -5.17
C TYR A 92 -8.12 -16.29 -4.64
N LEU A 93 -8.55 -15.19 -5.28
CA LEU A 93 -9.77 -14.48 -4.89
C LEU A 93 -11.05 -15.25 -5.26
N GLU A 94 -11.04 -15.97 -6.38
CA GLU A 94 -12.11 -16.90 -6.76
C GLU A 94 -12.21 -18.06 -5.75
N ASP A 95 -11.07 -18.66 -5.39
CA ASP A 95 -11.00 -19.73 -4.39
C ASP A 95 -11.46 -19.23 -3.01
N TYR A 96 -11.09 -18.01 -2.62
CA TYR A 96 -11.56 -17.36 -1.39
C TYR A 96 -13.08 -17.19 -1.39
N THR A 97 -13.63 -16.71 -2.50
CA THR A 97 -15.07 -16.49 -2.69
C THR A 97 -15.84 -17.81 -2.58
N ALA A 98 -15.33 -18.88 -3.20
CA ALA A 98 -15.91 -20.21 -3.13
C ALA A 98 -15.79 -20.83 -1.73
N HIS A 99 -14.61 -20.74 -1.09
CA HIS A 99 -14.35 -21.31 0.22
C HIS A 99 -15.32 -20.76 1.29
N PHE A 100 -15.54 -19.45 1.30
CA PHE A 100 -16.46 -18.81 2.23
C PHE A 100 -17.91 -18.73 1.74
N ARG A 101 -18.21 -19.31 0.55
CA ARG A 101 -19.56 -19.34 -0.05
C ARG A 101 -20.19 -17.95 -0.13
N LEU A 102 -19.40 -16.96 -0.55
CA LEU A 102 -19.81 -15.55 -0.46
C LEU A 102 -20.99 -15.24 -1.38
N GLN A 103 -21.09 -15.92 -2.53
CA GLN A 103 -22.21 -15.73 -3.45
C GLN A 103 -23.51 -16.23 -2.83
N GLU A 104 -23.50 -17.46 -2.31
CA GLU A 104 -24.67 -18.14 -1.75
C GLU A 104 -25.14 -17.51 -0.44
N ARG A 105 -24.20 -16.99 0.36
CA ARG A 105 -24.50 -16.40 1.67
C ARG A 105 -24.89 -14.92 1.59
N SER A 106 -24.51 -14.21 0.53
CA SER A 106 -24.89 -12.81 0.36
C SER A 106 -26.38 -12.65 0.07
N HIS A 107 -26.95 -11.50 0.39
CA HIS A 107 -28.31 -11.18 -0.02
C HIS A 107 -28.39 -11.01 -1.54
N ARG A 108 -27.38 -10.36 -2.14
CA ARG A 108 -27.19 -10.23 -3.58
C ARG A 108 -25.70 -10.22 -3.91
N PHE A 109 -25.28 -10.97 -4.92
CA PHE A 109 -23.94 -10.93 -5.49
C PHE A 109 -24.07 -10.57 -6.97
N LEU A 110 -23.93 -9.29 -7.29
CA LEU A 110 -24.27 -8.75 -8.62
C LEU A 110 -23.01 -8.37 -9.40
N LEU A 111 -22.76 -9.09 -10.49
CA LEU A 111 -21.76 -8.75 -11.50
C LEU A 111 -22.41 -7.94 -12.64
N ASN A 112 -21.61 -7.31 -13.51
CA ASN A 112 -22.08 -6.43 -14.59
C ASN A 112 -23.07 -5.36 -14.09
N THR A 113 -22.89 -4.92 -12.85
CA THR A 113 -23.84 -4.08 -12.12
C THR A 113 -23.13 -2.86 -11.56
N ARG A 114 -23.28 -1.74 -12.26
CA ARG A 114 -22.59 -0.49 -11.93
C ARG A 114 -23.44 0.35 -10.98
N VAL A 115 -22.89 0.72 -9.83
CA VAL A 115 -23.44 1.78 -8.99
C VAL A 115 -23.24 3.13 -9.69
N THR A 116 -24.32 3.86 -9.89
CA THR A 116 -24.35 5.14 -10.63
C THR A 116 -24.77 6.32 -9.76
N GLY A 117 -25.32 6.08 -8.58
CA GLY A 117 -25.72 7.14 -7.67
C GLY A 117 -25.71 6.69 -6.21
N LEU A 118 -25.33 7.60 -5.33
CA LEU A 118 -25.28 7.38 -3.90
C LEU A 118 -25.71 8.65 -3.17
N LYS A 119 -26.78 8.56 -2.37
CA LYS A 119 -27.30 9.69 -1.60
C LYS A 119 -27.84 9.24 -0.25
N ARG A 120 -27.96 10.20 0.67
CA ARG A 120 -28.70 10.03 1.94
C ARG A 120 -30.21 10.07 1.68
N HIS A 121 -30.99 9.47 2.58
CA HIS A 121 -32.40 9.80 2.67
C HIS A 121 -32.61 11.24 3.15
N ASP A 122 -33.77 11.80 2.82
CA ASP A 122 -34.25 13.04 3.41
C ASP A 122 -34.38 12.85 4.93
N GLY A 123 -33.65 13.64 5.72
CA GLY A 123 -33.54 13.48 7.18
C GLY A 123 -32.28 12.74 7.67
N GLY A 124 -31.41 12.26 6.77
CA GLY A 124 -30.05 11.80 7.07
C GLY A 124 -29.87 10.35 7.49
N ASN A 125 -30.96 9.61 7.78
CA ASN A 125 -30.88 8.21 8.20
C ASN A 125 -30.91 7.24 7.01
N GLY A 126 -29.86 6.44 6.85
CA GLY A 126 -29.75 5.44 5.78
C GLY A 126 -29.27 6.00 4.44
N HIS A 127 -29.26 5.13 3.42
CA HIS A 127 -28.63 5.37 2.13
C HIS A 127 -29.48 4.83 0.99
N ILE A 128 -29.56 5.61 -0.07
CA ILE A 128 -30.20 5.24 -1.32
C ILE A 128 -29.08 4.96 -2.32
N VAL A 129 -29.02 3.71 -2.81
CA VAL A 129 -28.02 3.27 -3.79
C VAL A 129 -28.73 3.07 -5.12
N THR A 130 -28.30 3.82 -6.13
CA THR A 130 -28.77 3.71 -7.51
C THR A 130 -27.75 2.91 -8.32
N TRP A 131 -28.22 1.89 -9.04
CA TRP A 131 -27.37 1.01 -9.83
C TRP A 131 -28.04 0.62 -11.14
N THR A 132 -27.23 0.22 -12.12
CA THR A 132 -27.68 -0.19 -13.45
C THR A 132 -27.43 -1.68 -13.63
N SER A 133 -28.46 -2.43 -14.01
CA SER A 133 -28.37 -3.87 -14.28
C SER A 133 -27.68 -4.14 -15.63
N PRO A 134 -27.30 -5.40 -15.92
CA PRO A 134 -26.67 -5.76 -17.19
C PRO A 134 -27.52 -5.40 -18.42
N GLY A 135 -28.86 -5.36 -18.26
CA GLY A 135 -29.80 -4.95 -19.31
C GLY A 135 -29.96 -3.43 -19.48
N GLY A 136 -29.20 -2.62 -18.75
CA GLY A 136 -29.28 -1.15 -18.79
C GLY A 136 -30.41 -0.56 -17.95
N GLN A 137 -31.18 -1.37 -17.22
CA GLN A 137 -32.26 -0.87 -16.37
C GLN A 137 -31.69 -0.26 -15.09
N THR A 138 -32.15 0.94 -14.74
CA THR A 138 -31.80 1.60 -13.48
C THR A 138 -32.68 1.11 -12.35
N HIS A 139 -32.06 0.75 -11.24
CA HIS A 139 -32.71 0.32 -10.00
C HIS A 139 -32.26 1.21 -8.83
N THR A 140 -33.02 1.18 -7.75
CA THR A 140 -32.71 1.90 -6.52
C THR A 140 -33.12 1.04 -5.34
N ASP A 141 -32.22 0.88 -4.37
CA ASP A 141 -32.46 0.13 -3.15
C ASP A 141 -31.96 0.93 -1.92
N ASP A 142 -32.59 0.67 -0.77
CA ASP A 142 -32.27 1.29 0.51
C ASP A 142 -31.35 0.41 1.37
N PHE A 143 -30.35 1.04 1.97
CA PHE A 143 -29.35 0.40 2.83
C PHE A 143 -29.16 1.17 4.13
N THR A 144 -28.78 0.46 5.19
CA THR A 144 -28.40 1.10 6.45
C THR A 144 -26.94 1.49 6.48
N HIS A 145 -26.09 0.81 5.70
CA HIS A 145 -24.65 1.06 5.63
C HIS A 145 -24.13 0.87 4.20
N VAL A 146 -23.02 1.55 3.87
CA VAL A 146 -22.35 1.45 2.57
C VAL A 146 -20.85 1.30 2.78
N ALA A 147 -20.27 0.25 2.20
CA ALA A 147 -18.83 0.07 2.08
C ALA A 147 -18.39 0.36 0.64
N LEU A 148 -17.60 1.40 0.47
CA LEU A 148 -16.97 1.76 -0.79
C LEU A 148 -15.66 0.97 -0.92
N CYS A 149 -15.60 0.09 -1.91
CA CYS A 149 -14.50 -0.84 -2.18
C CYS A 149 -14.03 -0.78 -3.64
N ALA A 150 -14.39 0.28 -4.37
CA ALA A 150 -14.11 0.45 -5.80
C ALA A 150 -12.61 0.61 -6.14
N GLY A 151 -11.77 0.85 -5.13
CA GLY A 151 -10.31 0.87 -5.25
C GLY A 151 -9.71 2.20 -5.71
N LEU A 152 -8.37 2.27 -5.64
CA LEU A 152 -7.58 3.49 -5.88
C LEU A 152 -7.04 3.63 -7.32
N HIS A 153 -7.26 2.60 -8.16
CA HIS A 153 -6.55 2.40 -9.42
C HIS A 153 -7.51 2.11 -10.58
N VAL A 154 -8.51 2.98 -10.71
CA VAL A 154 -9.54 2.88 -11.76
C VAL A 154 -9.36 4.00 -12.78
N THR A 155 -9.54 5.27 -12.39
CA THR A 155 -9.46 6.40 -13.32
C THR A 155 -8.01 6.76 -13.66
N PRO A 156 -7.56 6.60 -14.92
CA PRO A 156 -6.22 6.97 -15.35
C PRO A 156 -5.88 8.43 -15.08
N SER A 157 -4.67 8.69 -14.59
CA SER A 157 -4.17 10.05 -14.38
C SER A 157 -2.98 10.30 -15.29
N TYR A 158 -3.12 11.21 -16.25
CA TYR A 158 -2.03 11.64 -17.13
C TYR A 158 -2.02 13.17 -17.25
N PRO A 159 -0.83 13.79 -17.32
CA PRO A 159 -0.71 15.21 -17.66
C PRO A 159 -0.86 15.39 -19.18
N GLU A 160 -1.39 16.54 -19.59
CA GLU A 160 -1.25 16.97 -20.97
C GLU A 160 0.18 17.49 -21.22
N ILE A 161 0.75 17.11 -22.36
CA ILE A 161 2.13 17.47 -22.73
C ILE A 161 2.06 17.96 -24.17
N ALA A 162 2.42 19.23 -24.38
CA ALA A 162 2.29 19.86 -25.69
C ALA A 162 3.06 19.09 -26.76
N GLY A 163 2.40 18.78 -27.87
CA GLY A 163 2.96 18.02 -28.99
C GLY A 163 2.91 16.50 -28.84
N LEU A 164 2.34 15.94 -27.77
CA LEU A 164 2.01 14.51 -27.67
C LEU A 164 0.52 14.26 -27.95
N PRO A 165 0.19 13.20 -28.72
CA PRO A 165 -1.18 12.72 -28.84
C PRO A 165 -1.76 12.29 -27.48
N ARG A 166 -3.07 12.47 -27.28
CA ARG A 166 -3.77 11.98 -26.09
C ARG A 166 -3.62 10.46 -25.97
N PRO A 167 -3.30 9.95 -24.77
CA PRO A 167 -3.07 8.52 -24.58
C PRO A 167 -4.35 7.71 -24.78
N THR A 168 -4.22 6.59 -25.48
CA THR A 168 -5.23 5.55 -25.51
C THR A 168 -5.52 5.07 -24.08
N LEU A 169 -6.79 5.06 -23.71
CA LEU A 169 -7.30 4.53 -22.44
C LEU A 169 -8.04 3.21 -22.69
N PRO A 170 -8.25 2.36 -21.66
CA PRO A 170 -9.17 1.23 -21.78
C PRO A 170 -10.54 1.75 -22.20
N THR A 171 -11.09 1.21 -23.28
CA THR A 171 -12.40 1.61 -23.81
C THR A 171 -13.48 1.36 -22.76
N ASP A 172 -14.00 2.42 -22.17
CA ASP A 172 -15.40 2.47 -21.75
C ASP A 172 -16.17 2.92 -23.01
N ASP A 173 -17.26 2.25 -23.39
CA ASP A 173 -18.00 2.51 -24.65
C ASP A 173 -18.46 3.98 -24.82
N ARG A 174 -18.32 4.79 -23.77
CA ARG A 174 -18.66 6.21 -23.68
C ARG A 174 -17.64 7.17 -24.34
N GLN A 175 -16.43 6.74 -24.69
CA GLN A 175 -15.40 7.64 -25.25
C GLN A 175 -15.18 7.59 -26.77
N LYS A 176 -15.91 6.73 -27.50
CA LYS A 176 -15.81 6.64 -28.98
C LYS A 176 -16.16 7.95 -29.72
N GLY A 177 -16.85 8.90 -29.07
CA GLY A 177 -17.32 10.15 -29.69
C GLY A 177 -16.41 11.37 -29.54
N ALA A 178 -15.38 11.33 -28.68
CA ALA A 178 -14.56 12.51 -28.36
C ALA A 178 -13.17 12.52 -29.02
N GLU A 179 -12.76 11.42 -29.67
CA GLU A 179 -11.39 11.23 -30.19
C GLU A 179 -11.05 12.06 -31.44
N VAL A 180 -12.04 12.61 -32.16
CA VAL A 180 -11.82 13.17 -33.50
C VAL A 180 -11.42 14.67 -33.48
N THR A 181 -11.80 15.42 -32.45
CA THR A 181 -11.76 16.90 -32.52
C THR A 181 -10.45 17.57 -32.08
N GLU A 182 -9.53 16.87 -31.38
CA GLU A 182 -8.31 17.49 -30.81
C GLU A 182 -7.00 17.15 -31.54
N GLN A 183 -6.99 16.20 -32.47
CA GLN A 183 -5.78 15.87 -33.25
C GLN A 183 -5.40 16.94 -34.28
N ALA A 184 -6.24 17.96 -34.50
CA ALA A 184 -6.07 18.98 -35.54
C ALA A 184 -4.85 19.91 -35.36
N HIS A 185 -4.23 19.96 -34.19
CA HIS A 185 -3.10 20.85 -33.89
C HIS A 185 -1.71 20.18 -33.91
N LEU A 186 -1.65 18.87 -34.18
CA LEU A 186 -0.39 18.12 -34.21
C LEU A 186 0.25 18.14 -35.59
N THR A 187 1.59 18.19 -35.65
CA THR A 187 2.30 17.98 -36.92
C THR A 187 2.22 16.52 -37.35
N PRO A 188 2.47 16.20 -38.64
CA PRO A 188 2.51 14.81 -39.11
C PRO A 188 3.49 13.93 -38.34
N GLU A 189 4.61 14.48 -37.85
CA GLU A 189 5.59 13.75 -37.04
C GLU A 189 5.06 13.46 -35.63
N GLN A 190 4.39 14.44 -35.00
CA GLN A 190 3.79 14.27 -33.67
C GLN A 190 2.61 13.30 -33.69
N ALA A 191 1.78 13.36 -34.73
CA ALA A 191 0.59 12.51 -34.87
C ALA A 191 0.92 11.02 -35.08
N ARG A 192 2.12 10.68 -35.56
CA ARG A 192 2.58 9.28 -35.75
C ARG A 192 2.97 8.59 -34.44
N ILE A 193 3.14 9.33 -33.36
CA ILE A 193 3.57 8.78 -32.08
C ILE A 193 2.41 8.02 -31.45
N GLN A 194 2.60 6.73 -31.18
CA GLN A 194 1.59 5.96 -30.47
C GLN A 194 1.65 6.30 -28.98
N THR A 195 0.54 6.75 -28.40
CA THR A 195 0.46 7.05 -26.96
C THR A 195 -0.61 6.21 -26.27
N LEU A 196 -0.28 5.72 -25.07
CA LEU A 196 -1.19 4.94 -24.24
C LEU A 196 -0.94 5.17 -22.75
N HIS A 197 -1.99 5.04 -21.95
CA HIS A 197 -1.84 4.94 -20.50
C HIS A 197 -1.52 3.50 -20.10
N SER A 198 -0.83 3.32 -18.97
CA SER A 198 -0.44 2.00 -18.50
C SER A 198 -1.61 1.04 -18.25
N SER A 199 -2.82 1.56 -18.07
CA SER A 199 -4.04 0.77 -17.93
C SER A 199 -4.49 0.11 -19.24
N ALA A 200 -4.13 0.67 -20.39
CA ALA A 200 -4.41 0.12 -21.73
C ALA A 200 -3.27 -0.80 -22.22
N TYR A 201 -2.11 -0.75 -21.59
CA TYR A 201 -0.99 -1.62 -21.92
C TYR A 201 -1.29 -3.07 -21.55
N LYS A 202 -1.02 -4.02 -22.45
CA LYS A 202 -1.25 -5.44 -22.22
C LYS A 202 -0.04 -6.31 -22.47
N SER A 203 0.82 -5.96 -23.41
CA SER A 203 1.84 -6.87 -23.91
C SER A 203 3.03 -6.13 -24.56
N PRO A 204 4.26 -6.66 -24.46
CA PRO A 204 5.49 -5.94 -24.83
C PRO A 204 5.80 -5.86 -26.32
N GLU A 205 5.02 -6.51 -27.20
CA GLU A 205 5.25 -6.52 -28.65
C GLU A 205 5.18 -5.12 -29.25
N ILE A 206 4.47 -4.18 -28.59
CA ILE A 206 4.42 -2.78 -29.02
C ILE A 206 5.80 -2.09 -28.95
N TYR A 207 6.77 -2.65 -28.24
CA TYR A 207 8.09 -2.06 -28.03
C TYR A 207 9.15 -2.54 -29.02
N SER A 208 8.95 -3.66 -29.71
CA SER A 208 9.97 -4.27 -30.56
C SER A 208 10.42 -3.33 -31.69
N ASP A 209 11.74 -3.13 -31.78
CA ASP A 209 12.39 -2.21 -32.72
C ASP A 209 11.91 -0.74 -32.65
N LYS A 210 11.21 -0.35 -31.57
CA LYS A 210 10.71 1.02 -31.36
C LYS A 210 11.60 1.84 -30.43
N ARG A 211 11.53 3.16 -30.57
CA ARG A 211 12.03 4.12 -29.58
C ARG A 211 10.92 4.38 -28.57
N VAL A 212 11.13 3.97 -27.33
CA VAL A 212 10.10 3.91 -26.29
C VAL A 212 10.36 4.98 -25.24
N MET A 213 9.36 5.79 -24.93
CA MET A 213 9.39 6.73 -23.81
C MET A 213 8.37 6.33 -22.75
N ILE A 214 8.80 6.11 -21.51
CA ILE A 214 7.93 5.73 -20.40
C ILE A 214 7.89 6.89 -19.41
N LEU A 215 6.69 7.39 -19.13
CA LEU A 215 6.47 8.53 -18.24
C LEU A 215 6.09 8.05 -16.85
N GLY A 216 7.07 8.03 -15.93
CA GLY A 216 6.87 7.70 -14.53
C GLY A 216 7.74 6.54 -14.05
N THR A 217 8.34 6.69 -12.86
CA THR A 217 9.24 5.72 -12.23
C THR A 217 8.59 5.01 -11.04
N GLY A 218 7.28 4.75 -11.12
CA GLY A 218 6.58 3.85 -10.19
C GLY A 218 6.82 2.38 -10.57
N GLU A 219 6.22 1.44 -9.83
CA GLU A 219 6.41 0.00 -10.07
C GLU A 219 6.03 -0.39 -11.51
N THR A 220 4.90 0.13 -12.01
CA THR A 220 4.44 -0.11 -13.39
C THR A 220 5.41 0.43 -14.44
N GLY A 221 5.96 1.62 -14.24
CA GLY A 221 6.91 2.21 -15.20
C GLY A 221 8.24 1.47 -15.24
N MET A 222 8.70 0.95 -14.10
CA MET A 222 9.90 0.10 -14.01
C MET A 222 9.68 -1.25 -14.67
N ASP A 223 8.52 -1.89 -14.47
CA ASP A 223 8.16 -3.12 -15.17
C ASP A 223 8.11 -2.91 -16.69
N MET A 224 7.51 -1.82 -17.15
CA MET A 224 7.45 -1.47 -18.57
C MET A 224 8.83 -1.20 -19.17
N ALA A 225 9.73 -0.55 -18.41
CA ALA A 225 11.09 -0.34 -18.86
C ALA A 225 11.85 -1.67 -19.01
N TYR A 226 11.66 -2.58 -18.07
CA TYR A 226 12.20 -3.94 -18.15
C TYR A 226 11.61 -4.70 -19.35
N GLU A 227 10.30 -4.64 -19.57
CA GLU A 227 9.64 -5.28 -20.70
C GLU A 227 10.08 -4.71 -22.05
N ALA A 228 10.31 -3.39 -22.15
CA ALA A 228 10.88 -2.76 -23.35
C ALA A 228 12.30 -3.25 -23.64
N VAL A 229 13.12 -3.49 -22.62
CA VAL A 229 14.45 -4.11 -22.78
C VAL A 229 14.31 -5.52 -23.35
N LYS A 230 13.43 -6.33 -22.75
CA LYS A 230 13.22 -7.73 -23.18
C LYS A 230 12.57 -7.85 -24.55
N ALA A 231 11.78 -6.86 -24.96
CA ALA A 231 11.23 -6.74 -26.31
C ALA A 231 12.25 -6.30 -27.36
N ARG A 232 13.52 -6.04 -26.97
CA ARG A 232 14.57 -5.49 -27.84
C ARG A 232 14.18 -4.15 -28.48
N ALA A 233 13.61 -3.25 -27.67
CA ALA A 233 13.38 -1.88 -28.11
C ALA A 233 14.69 -1.21 -28.56
N LYS A 234 14.61 -0.36 -29.60
CA LYS A 234 15.76 0.32 -30.20
C LYS A 234 16.40 1.34 -29.27
N GLU A 235 15.57 2.05 -28.51
CA GLU A 235 16.01 3.04 -27.52
C GLU A 235 14.93 3.16 -26.45
N ILE A 236 15.33 3.26 -25.18
CA ILE A 236 14.40 3.29 -24.05
C ILE A 236 14.73 4.49 -23.17
N VAL A 237 13.77 5.38 -23.00
CA VAL A 237 13.86 6.54 -22.11
C VAL A 237 12.81 6.43 -21.03
N LEU A 238 13.24 6.38 -19.77
CA LEU A 238 12.38 6.36 -18.59
C LEU A 238 12.41 7.74 -17.91
N CYS A 239 11.26 8.41 -17.87
CA CYS A 239 11.15 9.77 -17.35
C CYS A 239 10.74 9.79 -15.88
N THR A 240 11.47 10.57 -15.07
CA THR A 240 11.15 10.81 -13.66
C THR A 240 10.84 12.29 -13.39
N ARG A 241 9.90 12.56 -12.48
CA ARG A 241 9.59 13.92 -12.02
C ARG A 241 10.49 14.34 -10.86
N HIS A 242 10.49 13.55 -9.79
CA HIS A 242 11.12 13.89 -8.51
C HIS A 242 12.15 12.85 -8.05
N GLY A 243 12.48 11.87 -8.90
CA GLY A 243 13.27 10.70 -8.49
C GLY A 243 12.39 9.60 -7.89
N PHE A 244 13.04 8.52 -7.46
CA PHE A 244 12.41 7.34 -6.87
C PHE A 244 13.41 6.63 -5.93
N LEU A 245 12.89 5.81 -5.02
CA LEU A 245 13.70 4.96 -4.15
C LEU A 245 13.49 3.50 -4.57
N SER A 246 14.49 2.94 -5.26
CA SER A 246 14.48 1.56 -5.73
C SER A 246 14.94 0.62 -4.62
N PHE A 247 14.18 -0.47 -4.43
CA PHE A 247 14.56 -1.57 -3.56
C PHE A 247 14.00 -2.87 -4.13
N PRO A 248 14.73 -3.98 -4.21
CA PRO A 248 14.19 -5.20 -4.81
C PRO A 248 13.11 -5.82 -3.91
N ALA A 249 12.07 -6.42 -4.50
CA ALA A 249 11.05 -7.17 -3.76
C ALA A 249 11.64 -8.40 -3.02
N VAL A 250 12.74 -8.94 -3.53
CA VAL A 250 13.46 -10.09 -2.98
C VAL A 250 14.92 -9.68 -2.76
N LEU A 251 15.44 -9.93 -1.56
CA LEU A 251 16.86 -9.75 -1.26
C LEU A 251 17.63 -10.99 -1.73
N GLU A 252 18.50 -10.82 -2.70
CA GLU A 252 19.37 -11.86 -3.27
C GLU A 252 20.61 -11.23 -3.93
N ASN A 253 21.59 -12.07 -4.28
CA ASN A 253 22.77 -11.69 -5.08
C ASN A 253 23.74 -10.70 -4.41
N PHE A 254 23.81 -10.68 -3.08
CA PHE A 254 24.83 -9.95 -2.34
C PHE A 254 26.00 -10.85 -1.98
N THR A 255 27.21 -10.46 -2.34
CA THR A 255 28.44 -11.07 -1.82
C THR A 255 29.02 -10.17 -0.74
N PHE A 256 29.42 -10.75 0.39
CA PHE A 256 30.17 -10.09 1.46
C PHE A 256 31.32 -10.99 1.90
N LEU A 257 32.56 -10.47 1.87
CA LEU A 257 33.80 -11.19 2.19
C LEU A 257 33.90 -12.56 1.48
N GLY A 258 33.56 -12.59 0.19
CA GLY A 258 33.60 -13.80 -0.64
C GLY A 258 32.42 -14.77 -0.47
N VAL A 259 31.55 -14.57 0.52
CA VAL A 259 30.34 -15.37 0.73
C VAL A 259 29.16 -14.71 0.03
N THR A 260 28.50 -15.44 -0.87
CA THR A 260 27.30 -14.96 -1.57
C THR A 260 26.05 -15.42 -0.84
N TYR A 261 25.14 -14.48 -0.60
CA TYR A 261 23.82 -14.75 -0.05
C TYR A 261 22.94 -15.42 -1.11
N ASP A 262 22.63 -16.69 -0.89
CA ASP A 262 22.01 -17.62 -1.84
C ASP A 262 20.57 -18.00 -1.46
N ARG A 263 19.97 -17.32 -0.48
CA ARG A 263 18.60 -17.58 0.00
C ARG A 263 17.67 -16.42 -0.35
N PRO A 264 17.01 -16.44 -1.52
CA PRO A 264 16.05 -15.42 -1.90
C PRO A 264 15.02 -15.20 -0.79
N THR A 265 15.00 -13.99 -0.24
CA THR A 265 14.11 -13.66 0.89
C THR A 265 13.28 -12.43 0.56
N PRO A 266 11.94 -12.54 0.59
CA PRO A 266 11.06 -11.38 0.41
C PRO A 266 11.33 -10.32 1.47
N ILE A 267 11.44 -9.06 1.05
CA ILE A 267 11.83 -7.96 1.95
C ILE A 267 10.79 -7.67 3.03
N ASP A 268 9.52 -7.93 2.73
CA ASP A 268 8.43 -7.75 3.68
C ASP A 268 8.47 -8.79 4.81
N GLY A 269 9.04 -9.97 4.56
CA GLY A 269 9.33 -10.99 5.57
C GLY A 269 10.58 -10.70 6.42
N LEU A 270 11.37 -9.67 6.08
CA LEU A 270 12.55 -9.26 6.85
C LEU A 270 12.24 -8.30 8.01
N ILE A 271 11.08 -7.64 7.95
CA ILE A 271 10.65 -6.69 8.98
C ILE A 271 10.30 -7.46 10.26
N THR A 272 10.76 -6.98 11.41
CA THR A 272 10.39 -7.53 12.72
C THR A 272 9.34 -6.68 13.40
N ASN A 273 8.54 -7.32 14.26
CA ASN A 273 7.41 -6.69 14.91
C ASN A 273 7.71 -6.20 16.35
N LEU A 274 8.40 -7.04 17.16
CA LEU A 274 8.51 -6.80 18.60
C LEU A 274 9.30 -5.52 18.92
N PHE A 275 8.73 -4.65 19.76
CA PHE A 275 9.26 -3.36 20.21
C PHE A 275 9.49 -2.29 19.13
N GLU A 276 9.56 -2.65 17.84
CA GLU A 276 9.57 -1.69 16.73
C GLU A 276 8.16 -1.21 16.37
N THR A 277 7.17 -2.12 16.40
CA THR A 277 5.76 -1.84 16.06
C THR A 277 4.79 -2.36 17.11
N ALA A 278 5.02 -3.56 17.65
CA ALA A 278 4.30 -4.09 18.81
C ALA A 278 4.91 -3.58 20.13
N TYR A 279 4.06 -3.32 21.12
CA TYR A 279 4.45 -2.83 22.45
C TYR A 279 5.29 -1.53 22.43
N VAL A 280 5.01 -0.65 21.47
CA VAL A 280 5.66 0.66 21.34
C VAL A 280 5.00 1.65 22.29
N HIS A 281 5.81 2.36 23.08
CA HIS A 281 5.37 3.43 23.95
C HIS A 281 4.81 4.62 23.13
N PRO A 282 3.70 5.26 23.54
CA PRO A 282 3.09 6.35 22.78
C PRO A 282 4.05 7.49 22.41
N TRP A 283 4.92 7.92 23.33
CA TRP A 283 5.92 8.96 23.05
C TRP A 283 6.91 8.56 21.96
N VAL A 284 7.38 7.30 21.99
CA VAL A 284 8.31 6.76 20.98
C VAL A 284 7.62 6.70 19.62
N GLY A 285 6.39 6.21 19.58
CA GLY A 285 5.59 6.16 18.35
C GLY A 285 5.39 7.55 17.73
N GLN A 286 5.05 8.56 18.54
CA GLN A 286 4.81 9.93 18.08
C GLN A 286 6.10 10.69 17.68
N SER A 287 7.25 10.32 18.23
CA SER A 287 8.53 10.97 17.92
C SER A 287 9.02 10.67 16.49
N HIS A 288 8.52 9.61 15.87
CA HIS A 288 9.04 9.06 14.60
C HIS A 288 10.55 8.72 14.62
N LEU A 289 11.21 8.70 15.78
CA LEU A 289 12.65 8.48 15.95
C LEU A 289 13.14 7.23 15.22
N ARG A 290 12.37 6.15 15.30
CA ARG A 290 12.68 4.87 14.64
C ARG A 290 12.95 5.02 13.15
N TRP A 291 12.23 5.90 12.46
CA TRP A 291 12.37 6.02 11.02
C TRP A 291 13.69 6.69 10.65
N PHE A 292 14.10 7.70 11.40
CA PHE A 292 15.38 8.38 11.20
C PHE A 292 16.58 7.47 11.52
N VAL A 293 16.50 6.72 12.62
CA VAL A 293 17.55 5.75 13.00
C VAL A 293 17.67 4.65 11.95
N SER A 294 16.57 4.00 11.58
CA SER A 294 16.59 2.96 10.55
C SER A 294 17.09 3.48 9.21
N ASP A 295 16.68 4.67 8.78
CA ASP A 295 17.08 5.25 7.50
C ASP A 295 18.58 5.53 7.46
N ALA A 296 19.15 6.09 8.54
CA ALA A 296 20.59 6.31 8.66
C ALA A 296 21.39 5.01 8.57
N ILE A 297 20.95 3.96 9.28
CA ILE A 297 21.61 2.64 9.26
C ILE A 297 21.50 1.99 7.89
N ILE A 298 20.29 1.94 7.31
CA ILE A 298 20.03 1.30 6.01
C ILE A 298 20.89 1.94 4.92
N LYS A 299 20.98 3.28 4.87
CA LYS A 299 21.83 3.97 3.89
C LYS A 299 23.28 3.55 3.98
N LYS A 300 23.86 3.49 5.20
CA LYS A 300 25.25 3.05 5.39
C LYS A 300 25.46 1.59 5.01
N VAL A 301 24.53 0.72 5.35
CA VAL A 301 24.55 -0.69 4.92
C VAL A 301 24.50 -0.79 3.40
N LEU A 302 23.57 -0.08 2.74
CA LEU A 302 23.46 -0.05 1.28
C LEU A 302 24.72 0.51 0.61
N TRP A 303 25.35 1.52 1.20
CA TRP A 303 26.62 2.05 0.68
C TRP A 303 27.73 0.99 0.72
N VAL A 304 27.86 0.27 1.85
CA VAL A 304 28.83 -0.83 1.96
C VAL A 304 28.54 -1.92 0.94
N LEU A 305 27.27 -2.35 0.83
CA LEU A 305 26.88 -3.49 -0.01
C LEU A 305 26.85 -3.17 -1.51
N THR A 306 26.42 -1.97 -1.88
CA THR A 306 26.12 -1.60 -3.27
C THR A 306 26.97 -0.45 -3.81
N GLY A 307 27.61 0.34 -2.96
CA GLY A 307 28.42 1.51 -3.34
C GLY A 307 27.64 2.82 -3.40
N THR A 308 26.35 2.83 -3.05
CA THR A 308 25.45 3.98 -3.17
C THR A 308 24.48 4.05 -1.99
N GLU A 309 24.10 5.28 -1.61
CA GLU A 309 23.08 5.57 -0.57
C GLU A 309 21.71 5.94 -1.17
N ALA A 310 21.60 6.05 -2.50
CA ALA A 310 20.39 6.50 -3.19
C ALA A 310 19.23 5.49 -3.14
N GLY A 311 19.55 4.21 -2.97
CA GLY A 311 18.64 3.07 -3.05
C GLY A 311 19.44 1.79 -3.20
N CYS A 312 18.76 0.65 -3.29
CA CYS A 312 19.46 -0.63 -3.44
C CYS A 312 20.04 -0.75 -4.84
N ASN A 313 21.37 -0.67 -4.96
CA ASN A 313 22.10 -0.65 -6.24
C ASN A 313 21.50 0.40 -7.20
N GLN A 314 21.25 1.62 -6.71
CA GLN A 314 20.70 2.72 -7.51
C GLN A 314 21.74 3.81 -7.71
N TRP A 315 22.09 4.11 -8.96
CA TRP A 315 23.19 5.03 -9.30
C TRP A 315 22.74 6.36 -9.90
N VAL A 316 21.44 6.48 -10.20
CA VAL A 316 20.81 7.64 -10.82
C VAL A 316 19.31 7.68 -10.47
N GLY A 317 18.69 8.85 -10.58
CA GLY A 317 17.26 9.04 -10.34
C GLY A 317 16.88 9.06 -8.87
N GLU A 318 17.84 9.32 -7.99
CA GLU A 318 17.67 9.43 -6.55
C GLU A 318 16.62 10.50 -6.17
N LEU A 319 15.93 10.25 -5.06
CA LEU A 319 15.11 11.27 -4.42
C LEU A 319 16.02 12.40 -3.88
N PRO A 320 15.51 13.65 -3.81
CA PRO A 320 16.17 14.73 -3.10
C PRO A 320 16.57 14.32 -1.68
N PRO A 321 17.73 14.77 -1.14
CA PRO A 321 18.23 14.35 0.16
C PRO A 321 17.23 14.46 1.31
N GLU A 322 16.37 15.48 1.29
CA GLU A 322 15.34 15.72 2.31
C GLU A 322 14.12 14.80 2.20
N ARG A 323 13.99 14.07 1.09
CA ARG A 323 12.94 13.05 0.83
C ARG A 323 13.50 11.64 0.70
N LEU A 324 14.83 11.51 0.71
CA LEU A 324 15.52 10.24 0.56
C LEU A 324 15.38 9.48 1.87
N GLY A 325 14.35 8.65 1.98
CA GLY A 325 14.21 7.72 3.10
C GLY A 325 12.84 7.09 3.22
N ARG A 326 12.77 5.94 3.91
CA ARG A 326 11.55 5.11 3.97
C ARG A 326 10.33 5.79 4.59
N ALA A 327 10.53 6.81 5.43
CA ALA A 327 9.44 7.57 6.04
C ALA A 327 8.71 8.47 5.06
N TYR A 328 9.35 8.87 3.96
CA TYR A 328 8.88 9.95 3.09
C TYR A 328 8.35 9.47 1.74
N THR A 329 8.48 8.17 1.45
CA THR A 329 8.17 7.63 0.12
C THR A 329 7.65 6.20 0.18
N PHE A 330 6.86 5.87 -0.83
CA PHE A 330 6.58 4.48 -1.20
C PHE A 330 7.85 3.89 -1.84
N LEU A 331 8.25 2.70 -1.42
CA LEU A 331 9.38 2.00 -2.03
C LEU A 331 8.96 1.46 -3.40
N ASN A 332 9.76 1.74 -4.43
CA ASN A 332 9.58 1.07 -5.71
C ASN A 332 10.22 -0.32 -5.62
N LYS A 333 9.36 -1.33 -5.52
CA LYS A 333 9.77 -2.73 -5.39
C LYS A 333 10.05 -3.45 -6.72
N SER A 334 9.78 -2.78 -7.85
CA SER A 334 10.15 -3.29 -9.18
C SER A 334 11.56 -2.81 -9.55
N ALA A 335 12.55 -3.64 -9.20
CA ALA A 335 13.96 -3.33 -9.43
C ALA A 335 14.55 -3.99 -10.69
N ARG A 336 13.76 -4.76 -11.47
CA ARG A 336 14.27 -5.56 -12.60
C ARG A 336 14.89 -4.71 -13.72
N ALA A 337 14.45 -3.46 -13.88
CA ALA A 337 15.03 -2.52 -14.84
C ALA A 337 16.34 -1.87 -14.35
N MET A 338 16.65 -1.95 -13.05
CA MET A 338 17.80 -1.24 -12.46
C MET A 338 19.16 -1.61 -13.08
N PRO A 339 19.47 -2.89 -13.36
CA PRO A 339 20.73 -3.24 -14.01
C PRO A 339 20.95 -2.47 -15.31
N TYR A 340 19.91 -2.34 -16.16
CA TYR A 340 19.95 -1.62 -17.43
C TYR A 340 19.99 -0.11 -17.27
N ILE A 341 19.30 0.43 -16.25
CA ILE A 341 19.34 1.85 -15.89
C ILE A 341 20.74 2.24 -15.42
N ASN A 342 21.41 1.38 -14.66
CA ASN A 342 22.69 1.69 -14.02
C ASN A 342 23.89 1.65 -14.96
N ARG A 343 23.81 0.98 -16.12
CA ARG A 343 24.96 0.78 -17.02
C ARG A 343 25.74 2.06 -17.33
N PRO A 344 25.11 3.22 -17.59
CA PRO A 344 25.84 4.45 -17.87
C PRO A 344 26.42 5.17 -16.64
N TRP A 345 26.09 4.73 -15.42
CA TRP A 345 26.30 5.50 -14.19
C TRP A 345 27.08 4.76 -13.10
N LYS A 346 27.13 3.44 -13.16
CA LYS A 346 27.74 2.58 -12.14
C LYS A 346 29.23 2.90 -12.01
N GLN A 347 29.65 3.43 -10.86
CA GLN A 347 31.04 3.79 -10.56
C GLN A 347 31.40 3.36 -9.14
N ARG A 348 32.08 2.23 -8.98
CA ARG A 348 32.40 1.69 -7.64
C ARG A 348 33.90 1.70 -7.35
N HIS A 349 34.25 1.97 -6.11
CA HIS A 349 35.64 1.94 -5.65
C HIS A 349 36.17 0.50 -5.60
N TRP A 350 37.37 0.25 -6.14
CA TRP A 350 37.97 -1.09 -6.28
C TRP A 350 38.11 -1.86 -4.95
N LEU A 351 38.38 -1.17 -3.83
CA LEU A 351 38.40 -1.80 -2.49
C LEU A 351 37.04 -2.36 -2.10
N LEU A 352 35.95 -1.64 -2.39
CA LEU A 352 34.61 -2.09 -2.06
C LEU A 352 34.24 -3.33 -2.88
N GLU A 353 34.64 -3.42 -4.15
CA GLU A 353 34.38 -4.61 -4.99
C GLU A 353 34.96 -5.91 -4.41
N LYS A 354 36.09 -5.82 -3.69
CA LYS A 354 36.70 -6.97 -3.01
C LYS A 354 35.97 -7.37 -1.73
N ILE A 355 35.35 -6.40 -1.04
CA ILE A 355 34.71 -6.59 0.26
C ILE A 355 33.24 -6.98 0.10
N ALA A 356 32.51 -6.27 -0.77
CA ALA A 356 31.10 -6.49 -1.00
C ALA A 356 30.71 -6.15 -2.44
N ARG A 357 29.84 -6.96 -3.05
CA ARG A 357 29.30 -6.67 -4.38
C ARG A 357 27.86 -7.11 -4.50
N TYR A 358 27.10 -6.35 -5.27
CA TYR A 358 25.81 -6.77 -5.78
C TYR A 358 26.03 -7.37 -7.18
N ILE A 359 25.60 -8.61 -7.36
CA ILE A 359 25.70 -9.31 -8.64
C ILE A 359 24.38 -9.11 -9.36
N ASP A 360 24.45 -8.57 -10.59
CA ASP A 360 23.26 -8.44 -11.42
C ASP A 360 22.73 -9.85 -11.76
N PRO A 361 21.41 -10.07 -11.81
CA PRO A 361 20.85 -11.39 -12.04
C PRO A 361 21.37 -12.04 -13.34
N PRO A 362 21.52 -13.37 -13.41
CA PRO A 362 22.02 -14.06 -14.61
C PRO A 362 21.17 -13.83 -15.88
N THR A 363 19.93 -13.36 -15.71
CA THR A 363 19.00 -13.02 -16.79
C THR A 363 19.31 -11.69 -17.47
N VAL A 364 20.29 -10.93 -16.97
CA VAL A 364 20.78 -9.68 -17.55
C VAL A 364 21.92 -10.00 -18.50
N SER A 365 21.79 -9.62 -19.76
CA SER A 365 22.83 -9.85 -20.77
C SER A 365 23.40 -8.53 -21.31
N ASP A 366 24.71 -8.48 -21.52
CA ASP A 366 25.41 -7.25 -21.91
C ASP A 366 25.05 -6.73 -23.31
N ASP A 367 24.51 -7.60 -24.18
CA ASP A 367 24.02 -7.26 -25.52
C ASP A 367 22.61 -6.62 -25.52
N GLU A 368 21.91 -6.62 -24.39
CA GLU A 368 20.59 -6.00 -24.28
C GLU A 368 20.68 -4.46 -24.26
N PRO A 369 19.65 -3.72 -24.68
CA PRO A 369 19.67 -2.26 -24.61
C PRO A 369 19.73 -1.76 -23.16
N HIS A 370 20.42 -0.63 -22.93
CA HIS A 370 20.32 0.08 -21.65
C HIS A 370 19.07 0.97 -21.61
N VAL A 371 18.72 1.46 -20.43
CA VAL A 371 17.60 2.39 -20.22
C VAL A 371 18.16 3.74 -19.80
N ASP A 372 17.94 4.78 -20.60
CA ASP A 372 18.32 6.14 -20.20
C ASP A 372 17.23 6.73 -19.28
N LEU A 373 17.65 7.25 -18.13
CA LEU A 373 16.77 8.11 -17.35
C LEU A 373 16.74 9.52 -17.95
N ALA A 374 15.59 10.18 -17.84
CA ALA A 374 15.41 11.57 -18.21
C ALA A 374 14.50 12.30 -17.22
N PRO A 375 14.55 13.64 -17.16
CA PRO A 375 13.51 14.42 -16.51
C PRO A 375 12.17 14.23 -17.21
N PHE A 376 11.09 14.67 -16.56
CA PHE A 376 9.79 14.72 -17.21
C PHE A 376 9.83 15.72 -18.40
N PRO A 377 9.22 15.38 -19.55
CA PRO A 377 9.26 16.26 -20.71
C PRO A 377 8.44 17.55 -20.47
N SER A 378 8.87 18.61 -21.15
CA SER A 378 8.16 19.89 -21.19
C SER A 378 7.16 19.92 -22.34
N HIS A 379 7.62 19.58 -23.54
CA HIS A 379 6.86 19.54 -24.79
C HIS A 379 7.67 18.76 -25.86
N LEU A 380 7.05 18.54 -27.02
CA LEU A 380 7.72 18.07 -28.23
C LEU A 380 7.88 19.23 -29.22
N SER A 381 9.02 19.25 -29.93
CA SER A 381 9.22 20.14 -31.07
C SER A 381 8.30 19.74 -32.24
N ARG A 382 8.20 20.61 -33.25
CA ARG A 382 7.41 20.34 -34.47
C ARG A 382 7.88 19.10 -35.24
N GLU A 383 9.15 18.75 -35.11
CA GLU A 383 9.80 17.57 -35.70
C GLU A 383 9.77 16.34 -34.77
N GLY A 384 8.91 16.35 -33.75
CA GLY A 384 8.72 15.24 -32.81
C GLY A 384 9.87 15.01 -31.82
N LYS A 385 10.83 15.95 -31.70
CA LYS A 385 11.93 15.85 -30.72
C LYS A 385 11.41 16.16 -29.33
N VAL A 386 11.75 15.33 -28.35
CA VAL A 386 11.38 15.55 -26.94
C VAL A 386 12.28 16.60 -26.30
N ILE A 387 11.67 17.61 -25.66
CA ILE A 387 12.39 18.64 -24.90
C ILE A 387 12.16 18.41 -23.40
N PHE A 388 13.22 18.04 -22.68
CA PHE A 388 13.15 17.74 -21.25
C PHE A 388 13.23 19.00 -20.38
N ARG A 389 12.54 18.99 -19.22
CA ARG A 389 12.64 20.07 -18.24
C ARG A 389 14.00 20.03 -17.54
N ALA A 390 14.70 21.17 -17.49
CA ALA A 390 15.92 21.29 -16.71
C ALA A 390 15.62 21.10 -15.22
N ASN A 391 16.38 20.24 -14.56
CA ASN A 391 16.23 19.96 -13.13
C ASN A 391 17.56 19.92 -12.35
N GLY A 392 18.69 20.21 -13.03
CA GLY A 392 20.02 20.24 -12.42
C GLY A 392 20.56 18.87 -11.98
N ARG A 393 19.95 17.75 -12.40
CA ARG A 393 20.37 16.40 -12.03
C ARG A 393 21.10 15.69 -13.16
N LYS A 394 21.82 14.62 -12.80
CA LYS A 394 22.69 13.84 -13.71
C LYS A 394 21.97 13.42 -15.00
N GLU A 395 20.72 12.99 -14.89
CA GLU A 395 19.96 12.50 -16.04
C GLU A 395 19.61 13.61 -17.04
N TYR A 396 19.40 14.86 -16.59
CA TYR A 396 19.19 15.99 -17.50
C TYR A 396 20.46 16.31 -18.28
N GLU A 397 21.61 16.33 -17.60
CA GLU A 397 22.90 16.66 -18.22
C GLU A 397 23.25 15.70 -19.37
N ARG A 398 22.91 14.42 -19.22
CA ARG A 398 23.06 13.42 -20.28
C ARG A 398 22.06 13.59 -21.41
N MET A 399 20.81 13.96 -21.11
CA MET A 399 19.72 14.01 -22.09
C MET A 399 19.61 15.34 -22.85
N LYS A 400 20.12 16.45 -22.31
CA LYS A 400 19.93 17.80 -22.87
C LYS A 400 20.45 17.96 -24.31
N THR A 401 21.49 17.23 -24.69
CA THR A 401 22.09 17.28 -26.05
C THR A 401 21.54 16.22 -26.99
N ARG A 402 20.79 15.23 -26.49
CA ARG A 402 20.34 14.10 -27.30
C ARG A 402 19.18 14.49 -28.20
N ASN A 403 19.16 13.88 -29.39
CA ASN A 403 18.06 14.02 -30.34
C ASN A 403 17.12 12.81 -30.24
N PHE A 404 16.28 12.79 -29.21
CA PHE A 404 15.35 11.70 -28.97
C PHE A 404 13.96 12.00 -29.56
N ARG A 405 13.44 11.06 -30.35
CA ARG A 405 12.11 11.11 -30.98
C ARG A 405 11.41 9.76 -30.76
N PRO A 406 10.42 9.65 -29.87
CA PRO A 406 9.78 8.38 -29.56
C PRO A 406 8.83 7.94 -30.67
N ASP A 407 8.72 6.62 -30.85
CA ASP A 407 7.67 5.99 -31.65
C ASP A 407 6.48 5.60 -30.76
N VAL A 408 6.75 5.25 -29.51
CA VAL A 408 5.75 4.84 -28.51
C VAL A 408 5.97 5.60 -27.20
N VAL A 409 4.90 6.12 -26.62
CA VAL A 409 4.90 6.78 -25.30
C VAL A 409 3.89 6.13 -24.37
N VAL A 410 4.37 5.65 -23.23
CA VAL A 410 3.53 5.03 -22.20
C VAL A 410 3.44 5.90 -20.96
N TYR A 411 2.22 6.31 -20.62
CA TYR A 411 1.94 7.06 -19.40
C TYR A 411 1.78 6.08 -18.23
N ALA A 412 2.87 5.88 -17.48
CA ALA A 412 2.89 5.18 -16.18
C ALA A 412 2.69 6.19 -15.04
N THR A 413 1.75 7.12 -15.21
CA THR A 413 1.56 8.31 -14.37
C THR A 413 0.54 8.12 -13.25
N GLY A 414 0.02 6.90 -13.09
CA GLY A 414 -0.83 6.49 -11.99
C GLY A 414 -2.32 6.82 -12.21
N TYR A 415 -3.08 6.85 -11.12
CA TYR A 415 -4.54 6.95 -11.15
C TYR A 415 -5.04 8.05 -10.21
N ARG A 416 -6.26 8.52 -10.44
CA ARG A 416 -7.01 9.43 -9.57
C ARG A 416 -8.03 8.65 -8.73
N GLN A 417 -8.37 9.19 -7.57
CA GLN A 417 -9.50 8.72 -6.78
C GLN A 417 -10.70 9.59 -7.16
N GLU A 418 -11.69 8.99 -7.81
CA GLU A 418 -12.91 9.68 -8.22
C GLU A 418 -14.09 8.78 -7.88
N PHE A 419 -15.17 9.39 -7.38
CA PHE A 419 -16.41 8.72 -7.03
C PHE A 419 -17.53 9.31 -7.90
N PRO A 420 -17.61 8.95 -9.19
CA PRO A 420 -18.57 9.60 -10.11
C PRO A 420 -20.04 9.35 -9.73
N PHE A 421 -20.30 8.38 -8.86
CA PHE A 421 -21.61 8.09 -8.29
C PHE A 421 -21.92 8.91 -7.01
N ILE A 422 -21.01 9.75 -6.54
CA ILE A 422 -21.19 10.71 -5.45
C ILE A 422 -21.18 12.12 -6.04
N ASP A 423 -22.24 12.89 -5.79
CA ASP A 423 -22.30 14.30 -6.17
C ASP A 423 -21.51 15.16 -5.16
N GLU A 424 -20.20 15.27 -5.37
CA GLU A 424 -19.30 16.04 -4.49
C GLU A 424 -19.70 17.51 -4.38
N SER A 425 -20.35 18.09 -5.40
CA SER A 425 -20.75 19.50 -5.43
C SER A 425 -21.77 19.85 -4.34
N LYS A 426 -22.55 18.87 -3.89
CA LYS A 426 -23.53 19.04 -2.82
C LYS A 426 -22.92 18.90 -1.42
N GLY A 427 -21.74 18.29 -1.30
CA GLY A 427 -21.07 18.05 0.00
C GLY A 427 -21.87 17.19 0.99
N THR A 428 -22.92 16.50 0.52
CA THR A 428 -23.87 15.77 1.39
C THR A 428 -23.42 14.37 1.77
N TYR A 429 -22.44 13.81 1.05
CA TYR A 429 -21.95 12.45 1.27
C TYR A 429 -20.47 12.48 1.67
N PRO A 430 -20.02 11.64 2.63
CA PRO A 430 -18.62 11.60 3.03
C PRO A 430 -17.68 11.30 1.85
N SER A 431 -16.46 11.85 1.91
CA SER A 431 -15.34 11.50 1.03
C SER A 431 -14.22 10.79 1.82
N PRO A 432 -13.27 10.08 1.16
CA PRO A 432 -12.17 9.43 1.87
C PRO A 432 -11.31 10.39 2.70
N SER A 433 -11.16 11.64 2.27
CA SER A 433 -10.39 12.64 3.02
C SER A 433 -11.06 13.08 4.32
N GLN A 434 -12.35 12.77 4.50
CA GLN A 434 -13.11 13.03 5.72
C GLN A 434 -13.14 11.81 6.66
N ALA A 435 -12.57 10.66 6.25
CA ALA A 435 -12.51 9.45 7.06
C ALA A 435 -11.45 9.57 8.16
N ASN A 436 -11.78 10.21 9.27
CA ASN A 436 -10.85 10.46 10.38
C ASN A 436 -10.82 9.32 11.43
N CYS A 437 -11.73 8.34 11.36
CA CYS A 437 -11.63 7.10 12.13
C CYS A 437 -10.81 6.08 11.35
N ARG A 438 -9.49 6.10 11.58
CA ARG A 438 -8.50 5.18 11.01
C ARG A 438 -8.44 5.13 9.48
N ASP A 439 -8.84 6.22 8.80
CA ASP A 439 -9.00 6.28 7.34
C ASP A 439 -10.09 5.33 6.80
N ILE A 440 -11.00 4.86 7.66
CA ILE A 440 -12.06 3.91 7.31
C ILE A 440 -13.39 4.62 7.20
N PHE A 441 -13.79 5.40 8.20
CA PHE A 441 -15.08 6.11 8.21
C PHE A 441 -14.94 7.47 8.90
N ARG A 442 -15.99 8.31 8.79
CA ARG A 442 -16.04 9.62 9.44
C ARG A 442 -16.56 9.46 10.88
N HIS A 443 -15.90 10.10 11.83
CA HIS A 443 -16.32 10.11 13.24
C HIS A 443 -17.76 10.64 13.38
N GLY A 444 -18.59 9.90 14.13
CA GLY A 444 -20.02 10.16 14.29
C GLY A 444 -20.89 9.71 13.11
N ASP A 445 -20.28 9.15 12.05
CA ASP A 445 -20.98 8.60 10.89
C ASP A 445 -20.30 7.31 10.37
N PRO A 446 -20.38 6.20 11.14
CA PRO A 446 -19.83 4.91 10.72
C PRO A 446 -20.67 4.22 9.65
N SER A 447 -21.76 4.83 9.18
CA SER A 447 -22.63 4.23 8.16
C SER A 447 -22.01 4.20 6.76
N VAL A 448 -20.96 4.98 6.52
CA VAL A 448 -20.15 4.95 5.28
C VAL A 448 -18.71 4.58 5.60
N ALA A 449 -18.21 3.51 4.98
CA ALA A 449 -16.82 3.10 5.06
C ALA A 449 -16.09 3.14 3.72
N PHE A 450 -14.81 3.47 3.76
CA PHE A 450 -13.84 3.44 2.67
C PHE A 450 -12.83 2.32 2.93
N ILE A 451 -13.04 1.15 2.31
CA ILE A 451 -12.19 -0.02 2.55
C ILE A 451 -11.17 -0.17 1.42
N GLY A 452 -9.89 -0.20 1.78
CA GLY A 452 -8.77 -0.29 0.83
C GLY A 452 -8.26 1.05 0.28
N TYR A 453 -8.53 2.15 0.98
CA TYR A 453 -8.09 3.50 0.59
C TYR A 453 -6.79 3.96 1.28
N THR A 454 -6.32 3.22 2.29
CA THR A 454 -5.01 3.40 2.90
C THR A 454 -3.93 2.74 2.06
N ARG A 455 -2.83 3.45 1.78
CA ARG A 455 -1.72 2.90 0.99
C ARG A 455 -0.51 2.65 1.91
N PRO A 456 -0.01 1.41 2.01
CA PRO A 456 1.17 1.14 2.82
C PRO A 456 2.45 1.55 2.08
N GLY A 457 3.43 2.11 2.81
CA GLY A 457 4.77 2.39 2.27
C GLY A 457 5.51 1.11 1.86
N VAL A 458 5.47 0.11 2.75
CA VAL A 458 5.88 -1.28 2.53
C VAL A 458 4.79 -2.15 3.14
N GLY A 459 3.99 -2.83 2.32
CA GLY A 459 2.83 -3.57 2.77
C GLY A 459 1.97 -4.06 1.60
N ALA A 460 0.82 -4.62 1.93
CA ALA A 460 -0.21 -5.00 0.97
C ALA A 460 -1.57 -4.44 1.41
N ILE A 461 -2.37 -3.92 0.48
CA ILE A 461 -3.71 -3.38 0.74
C ILE A 461 -4.70 -4.48 1.18
N PRO A 462 -4.75 -5.69 0.57
CA PRO A 462 -5.73 -6.72 0.93
C PRO A 462 -5.82 -7.05 2.44
N PRO A 463 -4.73 -7.36 3.16
CA PRO A 463 -4.81 -7.57 4.61
C PRO A 463 -5.13 -6.29 5.41
N GLN A 464 -4.77 -5.09 4.93
CA GLN A 464 -5.21 -3.84 5.59
C GLN A 464 -6.71 -3.65 5.44
N ALA A 465 -7.25 -3.96 4.27
CA ALA A 465 -8.69 -3.95 4.00
C ALA A 465 -9.42 -4.97 4.87
N GLU A 466 -8.83 -6.14 5.12
CA GLU A 466 -9.36 -7.13 6.07
C GLU A 466 -9.46 -6.54 7.49
N MET A 467 -8.37 -5.98 8.01
CA MET A 467 -8.37 -5.37 9.35
C MET A 467 -9.34 -4.19 9.44
N ALA A 468 -9.45 -3.39 8.37
CA ALA A 468 -10.40 -2.28 8.30
C ALA A 468 -11.85 -2.76 8.30
N ALA A 469 -12.16 -3.81 7.53
CA ALA A 469 -13.49 -4.40 7.49
C ALA A 469 -13.87 -5.01 8.85
N GLN A 470 -12.92 -5.67 9.53
CA GLN A 470 -13.11 -6.21 10.88
C GLN A 470 -13.45 -5.13 11.89
N LEU A 471 -12.66 -4.04 11.90
CA LEU A 471 -12.88 -2.93 12.83
C LEU A 471 -14.23 -2.28 12.57
N TRP A 472 -14.50 -1.95 11.30
CA TRP A 472 -15.76 -1.34 10.89
C TRP A 472 -16.97 -2.20 11.25
N SER A 473 -16.88 -3.52 11.02
CA SER A 473 -17.95 -4.48 11.35
C SER A 473 -18.29 -4.48 12.84
N LEU A 474 -17.28 -4.40 13.72
CA LEU A 474 -17.51 -4.31 15.17
C LEU A 474 -18.13 -2.97 15.56
N VAL A 475 -17.72 -1.87 14.93
CA VAL A 475 -18.29 -0.54 15.18
C VAL A 475 -19.76 -0.48 14.78
N ILE A 476 -20.11 -0.90 13.56
CA ILE A 476 -21.51 -0.89 13.08
C ILE A 476 -22.39 -1.90 13.81
N ALA A 477 -21.80 -2.86 14.52
CA ALA A 477 -22.48 -3.80 15.41
C ALA A 477 -22.70 -3.25 16.82
N ASP A 478 -22.22 -2.03 17.13
CA ASP A 478 -22.13 -1.46 18.48
C ASP A 478 -21.30 -2.30 19.47
N GLN A 479 -20.37 -3.12 18.95
CA GLN A 479 -19.48 -3.96 19.75
C GLN A 479 -18.13 -3.29 20.03
N LEU A 480 -17.83 -2.20 19.33
CA LEU A 480 -16.63 -1.42 19.51
C LEU A 480 -16.94 0.08 19.40
N PRO A 481 -16.50 0.92 20.35
CA PRO A 481 -16.62 2.37 20.20
C PRO A 481 -15.72 2.88 19.06
N GLU A 482 -16.08 4.03 18.50
CA GLU A 482 -15.28 4.62 17.42
C GLU A 482 -13.85 4.97 17.89
N PRO A 483 -12.79 4.49 17.20
CA PRO A 483 -11.43 4.81 17.58
C PRO A 483 -11.09 6.25 17.21
N THR A 484 -10.73 7.06 18.22
CA THR A 484 -10.39 8.48 18.06
C THR A 484 -8.97 8.85 18.53
N SER A 485 -8.20 7.86 19.00
CA SER A 485 -6.84 8.13 19.49
C SER A 485 -5.91 8.60 18.37
N LYS A 486 -4.97 9.49 18.70
CA LYS A 486 -4.07 10.12 17.73
C LYS A 486 -3.24 9.07 16.97
N PRO A 487 -3.28 9.05 15.63
CA PRO A 487 -2.48 8.12 14.84
C PRO A 487 -1.00 8.49 14.86
N TYR A 488 -0.13 7.47 14.81
CA TYR A 488 1.34 7.62 14.68
C TYR A 488 1.93 6.81 13.52
N TYR A 489 1.06 6.26 12.67
CA TYR A 489 1.44 5.37 11.56
C TYR A 489 1.55 6.08 10.21
N TYR A 490 1.21 7.37 10.09
CA TYR A 490 1.28 8.07 8.80
C TYR A 490 2.72 8.30 8.35
N LEU A 491 3.00 8.00 7.09
CA LEU A 491 4.25 8.40 6.45
C LEU A 491 4.38 9.92 6.45
N LEU A 492 5.63 10.41 6.51
CA LEU A 492 5.94 11.82 6.50
C LEU A 492 5.81 12.35 5.07
N ALA A 493 4.61 12.76 4.68
CA ALA A 493 4.35 13.42 3.40
C ALA A 493 4.55 14.94 3.53
N LYS A 494 5.22 15.57 2.56
CA LYS A 494 5.22 17.04 2.42
C LYS A 494 3.81 17.53 2.05
N GLU A 495 3.52 18.80 2.32
CA GLU A 495 2.24 19.41 1.96
C GLU A 495 1.96 19.31 0.45
N ASP A 496 2.93 19.50 -0.42
CA ASP A 496 2.74 19.39 -1.87
C ASP A 496 2.64 17.94 -2.41
N ALA A 497 2.74 16.93 -1.54
CA ALA A 497 2.71 15.54 -1.98
C ALA A 497 1.33 15.13 -2.52
N ARG A 498 1.33 14.48 -3.69
CA ARG A 498 0.11 13.93 -4.33
C ARG A 498 -0.62 12.91 -3.45
N ILE A 499 0.11 12.16 -2.63
CA ILE A 499 -0.43 11.13 -1.75
C ILE A 499 -0.08 11.50 -0.32
N ARG A 500 -1.11 11.74 0.50
CA ARG A 500 -0.98 12.04 1.93
C ARG A 500 -1.56 10.96 2.85
N TYR A 501 -2.25 9.97 2.28
CA TYR A 501 -2.87 8.82 2.96
C TYR A 501 -1.93 7.61 3.06
N GLY A 502 -0.62 7.85 3.07
CA GLY A 502 0.41 6.82 3.17
C GLY A 502 0.61 6.38 4.62
N VAL A 503 0.70 5.07 4.88
CA VAL A 503 0.88 4.53 6.23
C VAL A 503 2.05 3.55 6.32
N ASP A 504 2.67 3.45 7.49
CA ASP A 504 3.51 2.33 7.90
C ASP A 504 2.61 1.13 8.19
N TYR A 505 2.71 0.10 7.36
CA TYR A 505 1.83 -1.08 7.39
C TYR A 505 1.74 -1.68 8.78
N SER A 506 2.88 -2.07 9.36
CA SER A 506 2.94 -2.79 10.63
C SER A 506 2.35 -1.97 11.77
N SER A 507 2.60 -0.66 11.80
CA SER A 507 2.01 0.22 12.81
C SER A 507 0.51 0.42 12.63
N TYR A 508 0.04 0.52 11.38
CA TYR A 508 -1.38 0.64 11.08
C TYR A 508 -2.15 -0.63 11.50
N VAL A 509 -1.75 -1.81 11.00
CA VAL A 509 -2.46 -3.05 11.34
C VAL A 509 -2.34 -3.40 12.83
N SER A 510 -1.22 -3.08 13.48
CA SER A 510 -1.08 -3.26 14.93
C SER A 510 -1.97 -2.30 15.71
N GLN A 511 -2.17 -1.07 15.23
CA GLN A 511 -3.09 -0.13 15.87
C GLN A 511 -4.54 -0.61 15.74
N LEU A 512 -4.97 -1.04 14.54
CA LEU A 512 -6.30 -1.60 14.33
C LEU A 512 -6.52 -2.84 15.20
N ALA A 513 -5.52 -3.73 15.30
CA ALA A 513 -5.58 -4.88 16.19
C ALA A 513 -5.73 -4.49 17.66
N ARG A 514 -5.03 -3.45 18.12
CA ARG A 514 -5.19 -2.93 19.50
C ARG A 514 -6.58 -2.34 19.72
N ASP A 515 -7.08 -1.58 18.74
CA ASP A 515 -8.41 -0.98 18.84
C ASP A 515 -9.50 -2.07 18.96
N MET A 516 -9.32 -3.22 18.30
CA MET A 516 -10.26 -4.36 18.35
C MET A 516 -10.01 -5.37 19.48
N ASP A 517 -9.04 -5.16 20.36
CA ASP A 517 -8.58 -6.16 21.33
C ASP A 517 -8.10 -7.49 20.69
N SER A 518 -7.58 -7.41 19.47
CA SER A 518 -6.98 -8.50 18.70
C SER A 518 -5.45 -8.52 18.77
N ALA A 519 -4.82 -7.55 19.42
CA ALA A 519 -3.36 -7.52 19.62
C ALA A 519 -2.97 -8.39 20.83
N PRO A 520 -2.31 -9.54 20.64
CA PRO A 520 -2.04 -10.46 21.74
C PRO A 520 -0.96 -9.92 22.68
N THR A 521 -1.06 -10.25 23.97
CA THR A 521 0.04 -10.10 24.93
C THR A 521 1.01 -11.29 24.82
N MET A 522 2.28 -11.08 25.18
CA MET A 522 3.27 -12.17 25.17
C MET A 522 2.88 -13.33 26.09
N GLY A 523 2.24 -13.04 27.24
CA GLY A 523 1.75 -14.05 28.16
C GLY A 523 0.60 -14.89 27.57
N GLN A 524 -0.35 -14.26 26.88
CA GLN A 524 -1.40 -14.98 26.15
C GLN A 524 -0.81 -15.90 25.09
N LEU A 525 0.14 -15.41 24.28
CA LEU A 525 0.80 -16.22 23.25
C LEU A 525 1.50 -17.44 23.85
N TRP A 526 2.28 -17.23 24.90
CA TRP A 526 3.03 -18.31 25.53
C TRP A 526 2.12 -19.35 26.17
N TRP A 527 1.13 -18.93 26.98
CA TRP A 527 0.29 -19.88 27.73
C TRP A 527 -0.79 -20.55 26.87
N GLN A 528 -1.34 -19.85 25.86
CA GLN A 528 -2.42 -20.41 25.04
C GLN A 528 -1.91 -21.14 23.79
N HIS A 529 -0.80 -20.68 23.21
CA HIS A 529 -0.34 -21.17 21.90
C HIS A 529 1.06 -21.80 21.91
N GLY A 530 1.80 -21.62 23.01
CA GLY A 530 3.14 -22.17 23.25
C GLY A 530 4.27 -21.28 22.74
N PHE A 531 5.50 -21.62 23.16
CA PHE A 531 6.70 -20.84 22.85
C PHE A 531 6.92 -20.59 21.36
N LEU A 532 6.70 -21.59 20.49
CA LEU A 532 6.96 -21.44 19.05
C LEU A 532 6.11 -20.33 18.41
N VAL A 533 4.87 -20.14 18.87
CA VAL A 533 4.00 -19.06 18.38
C VAL A 533 4.47 -17.71 18.91
N LEU A 534 4.83 -17.60 20.19
CA LEU A 534 5.43 -16.38 20.74
C LEU A 534 6.71 -16.00 19.98
N PHE A 535 7.60 -16.98 19.78
CA PHE A 535 8.86 -16.79 19.06
C PHE A 535 8.59 -16.28 17.63
N THR A 536 7.65 -16.92 16.93
CA THR A 536 7.31 -16.52 15.57
C THR A 536 6.70 -15.12 15.53
N TYR A 537 5.79 -14.80 16.44
CA TYR A 537 5.20 -13.47 16.57
C TYR A 537 6.26 -12.37 16.80
N ALA A 538 7.27 -12.67 17.62
CA ALA A 538 8.33 -11.71 17.94
C ALA A 538 9.26 -11.44 16.74
N PHE A 539 9.64 -12.49 16.01
CA PHE A 539 10.67 -12.44 14.96
C PHE A 539 10.13 -12.22 13.53
N SER A 540 8.81 -12.26 13.33
CA SER A 540 8.18 -11.98 12.04
C SER A 540 7.62 -10.55 11.96
N ALA A 541 7.17 -10.16 10.77
CA ALA A 541 6.44 -8.91 10.56
C ALA A 541 5.05 -8.96 11.21
N ALA A 542 4.35 -7.84 11.25
CA ALA A 542 2.97 -7.75 11.73
C ALA A 542 1.96 -8.37 10.72
N PHE A 543 2.09 -9.66 10.46
CA PHE A 543 1.15 -10.42 9.62
C PHE A 543 -0.22 -10.48 10.30
N THR A 544 -1.29 -10.28 9.53
CA THR A 544 -2.66 -10.18 10.09
C THR A 544 -3.15 -11.47 10.73
N THR A 545 -2.59 -12.62 10.36
CA THR A 545 -2.83 -13.91 11.05
C THR A 545 -2.47 -13.86 12.53
N HIS A 546 -1.50 -13.05 12.96
CA HIS A 546 -1.18 -12.87 14.38
C HIS A 546 -2.37 -12.28 15.16
N PHE A 547 -3.17 -11.44 14.50
CA PHE A 547 -4.34 -10.77 15.09
C PHE A 547 -5.61 -11.63 15.03
N ARG A 548 -5.49 -12.87 14.55
CA ARG A 548 -6.50 -13.94 14.64
C ARG A 548 -6.20 -14.93 15.77
N LEU A 549 -5.11 -14.76 16.53
CA LEU A 549 -4.76 -15.64 17.65
C LEU A 549 -5.59 -15.36 18.91
N VAL A 550 -6.10 -14.13 19.04
CA VAL A 550 -6.94 -13.65 20.15
C VAL A 550 -7.97 -12.64 19.62
N GLY A 551 -8.86 -12.20 20.51
CA GLY A 551 -9.82 -11.14 20.22
C GLY A 551 -11.08 -11.63 19.50
N PRO A 552 -11.94 -10.68 19.09
CA PRO A 552 -13.28 -10.97 18.57
C PRO A 552 -13.29 -11.76 17.25
N TRP A 553 -12.19 -11.72 16.51
CA TRP A 553 -12.02 -12.35 15.21
C TRP A 553 -11.16 -13.63 15.24
N VAL A 554 -10.98 -14.23 16.43
CA VAL A 554 -10.15 -15.43 16.60
C VAL A 554 -10.47 -16.53 15.58
N ASP A 555 -9.41 -17.16 15.07
CA ASP A 555 -9.48 -18.30 14.14
C ASP A 555 -8.68 -19.49 14.68
N GLN A 556 -9.26 -20.69 14.60
CA GLN A 556 -8.64 -21.92 15.12
C GLN A 556 -7.48 -22.41 14.24
N GLY A 557 -7.43 -22.02 12.96
CA GLY A 557 -6.35 -22.33 12.03
C GLY A 557 -5.11 -21.44 12.21
N ALA A 558 -5.27 -20.25 12.78
CA ALA A 558 -4.18 -19.26 12.93
C ALA A 558 -2.91 -19.83 13.59
N PRO A 559 -2.94 -20.61 14.69
CA PRO A 559 -1.73 -21.17 15.28
C PRO A 559 -0.96 -22.10 14.34
N LYS A 560 -1.66 -22.85 13.47
CA LYS A 560 -1.02 -23.73 12.48
C LYS A 560 -0.31 -22.90 11.41
N ILE A 561 -0.94 -21.85 10.90
CA ILE A 561 -0.37 -20.94 9.90
C ILE A 561 0.89 -20.27 10.48
N VAL A 562 0.82 -19.79 11.72
CA VAL A 562 1.97 -19.17 12.41
C VAL A 562 3.12 -20.16 12.53
N LYS A 563 2.86 -21.41 12.95
CA LYS A 563 3.88 -22.46 13.10
C LYS A 563 4.45 -23.00 11.78
N THR A 564 3.89 -22.61 10.64
CA THR A 564 4.29 -23.12 9.31
C THR A 564 4.74 -21.97 8.40
N GLU A 565 3.82 -21.40 7.63
CA GLU A 565 4.08 -20.37 6.63
C GLU A 565 4.80 -19.14 7.20
N ILE A 566 4.39 -18.66 8.39
CA ILE A 566 5.00 -17.47 8.98
C ILE A 566 6.35 -17.79 9.61
N LEU A 567 6.51 -18.97 10.22
CA LEU A 567 7.80 -19.44 10.72
C LEU A 567 8.83 -19.59 9.58
N GLU A 568 8.38 -19.89 8.36
CA GLU A 568 9.23 -19.96 7.17
C GLU A 568 9.99 -18.64 6.93
N THR A 569 9.38 -17.48 7.16
CA THR A 569 10.03 -16.17 6.93
C THR A 569 11.22 -15.95 7.87
N ILE A 570 11.19 -16.58 9.05
CA ILE A 570 12.26 -16.52 10.05
C ILE A 570 13.34 -17.54 9.71
N THR A 571 12.96 -18.77 9.38
CA THR A 571 13.92 -19.85 9.08
C THR A 571 14.72 -19.57 7.81
N ARG A 572 14.09 -19.03 6.75
CA ARG A 572 14.77 -18.60 5.51
C ARG A 572 15.84 -17.54 5.77
N ARG A 573 15.60 -16.61 6.69
CA ARG A 573 16.54 -15.55 7.08
C ARG A 573 17.85 -16.09 7.67
N GLY A 574 17.82 -17.28 8.27
CA GLY A 574 18.97 -17.91 8.91
C GLY A 574 19.42 -17.21 10.21
N ILE A 575 20.38 -17.82 10.92
CA ILE A 575 20.80 -17.33 12.25
C ILE A 575 21.40 -15.92 12.17
N GLY A 576 22.35 -15.69 11.27
CA GLY A 576 23.00 -14.39 11.13
C GLY A 576 22.02 -13.27 10.72
N GLY A 577 21.10 -13.56 9.81
CA GLY A 577 20.07 -12.60 9.42
C GLY A 577 19.07 -12.32 10.54
N ASN A 578 18.70 -13.30 11.35
CA ASN A 578 17.84 -13.10 12.53
C ASN A 578 18.55 -12.31 13.65
N LEU A 579 19.86 -12.47 13.81
CA LEU A 579 20.64 -11.65 14.73
C LEU A 579 20.66 -10.18 14.27
N MET A 580 21.03 -9.93 13.01
CA MET A 580 21.22 -8.60 12.45
C MET A 580 19.91 -7.83 12.26
N MET A 581 18.90 -8.48 11.67
CA MET A 581 17.62 -7.84 11.33
C MET A 581 16.55 -8.05 12.40
N GLY A 582 16.79 -8.89 13.41
CA GLY A 582 15.83 -9.17 14.47
C GLY A 582 16.35 -8.76 15.84
N VAL A 583 17.25 -9.55 16.42
CA VAL A 583 17.66 -9.38 17.84
C VAL A 583 18.23 -7.99 18.11
N ILE A 584 19.15 -7.50 17.26
CA ILE A 584 19.79 -6.19 17.46
C ILE A 584 18.76 -5.05 17.46
N PRO A 585 17.91 -4.88 16.41
CA PRO A 585 16.83 -3.89 16.42
C PRO A 585 15.86 -4.06 17.60
N MET A 586 15.45 -5.29 17.91
CA MET A 586 14.51 -5.57 19.00
C MET A 586 15.06 -5.12 20.36
N ILE A 587 16.31 -5.43 20.69
CA ILE A 587 16.93 -5.00 21.95
C ILE A 587 17.06 -3.48 22.00
N PHE A 588 17.50 -2.86 20.90
CA PHE A 588 17.65 -1.41 20.82
C PHE A 588 16.32 -0.70 21.10
N TYR A 589 15.24 -1.11 20.43
CA TYR A 589 13.93 -0.52 20.65
C TYR A 589 13.32 -0.92 22.00
N ALA A 590 13.60 -2.11 22.53
CA ALA A 590 13.19 -2.48 23.88
C ALA A 590 13.68 -1.47 24.92
N TRP A 591 14.97 -1.09 24.85
CA TRP A 591 15.56 -0.10 25.75
C TRP A 591 14.95 1.29 25.59
N ILE A 592 14.70 1.74 24.36
CA ILE A 592 14.07 3.05 24.11
C ILE A 592 12.65 3.09 24.68
N ASN A 593 11.86 2.05 24.44
CA ASN A 593 10.50 1.96 24.97
C ASN A 593 10.48 1.84 26.49
N LEU A 594 11.38 1.05 27.07
CA LEU A 594 11.53 0.91 28.52
C LEU A 594 11.93 2.24 29.18
N PHE A 595 12.88 2.96 28.59
CA PHE A 595 13.30 4.27 29.09
C PHE A 595 12.14 5.26 29.07
N ALA A 596 11.40 5.34 27.96
CA ALA A 596 10.22 6.20 27.86
C ALA A 596 9.15 5.85 28.92
N TYR A 597 8.90 4.56 29.13
CA TYR A 597 7.98 4.08 30.17
C TYR A 597 8.44 4.46 31.58
N LEU A 598 9.71 4.23 31.93
CA LEU A 598 10.26 4.58 33.24
C LEU A 598 10.22 6.09 33.48
N LEU A 599 10.51 6.88 32.45
CA LEU A 599 10.42 8.33 32.51
C LEU A 599 8.97 8.80 32.73
N GLU A 600 8.00 8.25 31.99
CA GLU A 600 6.57 8.54 32.20
C GLU A 600 6.13 8.23 33.63
N LYS A 601 6.47 7.03 34.15
CA LYS A 601 6.14 6.66 35.53
C LYS A 601 6.80 7.57 36.55
N THR A 602 8.06 7.94 36.34
CA THR A 602 8.78 8.86 37.23
C THR A 602 8.13 10.23 37.24
N LEU A 603 7.73 10.75 36.08
CA LEU A 603 7.03 12.03 35.96
C LEU A 603 5.64 12.00 36.62
N HIS A 604 4.90 10.90 36.47
CA HIS A 604 3.60 10.73 37.15
C HIS A 604 3.75 10.71 38.68
N VAL A 605 4.77 10.02 39.19
CA VAL A 605 5.07 10.00 40.63
C VAL A 605 5.51 11.40 41.09
N ALA A 606 6.38 12.08 40.35
CA ALA A 606 6.80 13.44 40.66
C ALA A 606 5.63 14.43 40.68
N GLN A 607 4.68 14.32 39.74
CA GLN A 607 3.48 15.15 39.69
C GLN A 607 2.56 14.93 40.90
N TYR A 608 2.51 13.69 41.42
CA TYR A 608 1.76 13.37 42.63
C TYR A 608 2.37 14.03 43.89
N PHE A 609 3.70 14.07 43.99
CA PHE A 609 4.41 14.63 45.16
C PHE A 609 4.73 16.13 45.05
N PHE A 610 4.85 16.68 43.85
CA PHE A 610 5.27 18.07 43.59
C PHE A 610 4.40 18.75 42.51
N PRO A 611 3.07 18.86 42.70
CA PRO A 611 2.17 19.39 41.67
C PRO A 611 2.54 20.81 41.20
N GLY A 612 2.98 21.69 42.12
CA GLY A 612 3.34 23.06 41.79
C GLY A 612 4.63 23.23 40.96
N VAL A 613 5.54 22.25 40.98
CA VAL A 613 6.79 22.29 40.17
C VAL A 613 6.50 21.83 38.74
N CYS A 614 5.61 20.85 38.57
CA CYS A 614 5.19 20.38 37.25
C CYS A 614 4.41 21.45 36.47
N ASP A 615 3.56 22.23 37.14
CA ASP A 615 2.81 23.33 36.50
C ASP A 615 3.74 24.44 35.99
N GLN A 616 4.82 24.75 36.73
CA GLN A 616 5.84 25.69 36.29
C GLN A 616 6.66 25.16 35.11
N LEU A 617 7.05 23.88 35.12
CA LEU A 617 7.76 23.25 34.00
C LEU A 617 6.89 23.16 32.74
N ALA A 618 5.59 22.90 32.88
CA ALA A 618 4.65 22.87 31.76
C ALA A 618 4.44 24.26 31.14
N GLN A 619 4.44 25.33 31.96
CA GLN A 619 4.43 26.71 31.48
C GLN A 619 5.73 27.08 30.75
N VAL A 620 6.89 26.68 31.28
CA VAL A 620 8.20 26.95 30.66
C VAL A 620 8.40 26.16 29.35
N ALA A 621 7.82 24.95 29.25
CA ALA A 621 7.89 24.11 28.05
C ALA A 621 6.79 24.42 27.00
N GLY A 622 5.88 25.37 27.27
CA GLY A 622 4.81 25.74 26.34
C GLY A 622 3.72 24.69 26.13
N LEU A 623 3.51 23.78 27.10
CA LEU A 623 2.60 22.63 27.00
C LEU A 623 1.24 22.83 27.70
N SER A 624 0.92 24.04 28.16
CA SER A 624 -0.24 24.35 29.01
C SER A 624 -1.60 24.40 28.28
N GLY A 625 -1.93 23.35 27.53
CA GLY A 625 -3.21 23.25 26.79
C GLY A 625 -3.92 21.90 26.87
N GLN A 626 -3.39 20.87 27.55
CA GLN A 626 -3.94 19.50 27.47
C GLN A 626 -4.11 18.78 28.81
N THR A 627 -4.76 19.43 29.78
CA THR A 627 -5.21 18.72 30.99
C THR A 627 -6.55 19.28 31.47
N GLN A 628 -7.65 18.91 30.81
CA GLN A 628 -8.96 18.91 31.47
C GLN A 628 -9.05 17.66 32.34
N THR A 629 -8.67 17.81 33.61
CA THR A 629 -8.93 16.85 34.66
C THR A 629 -10.44 16.75 34.90
N LYS A 630 -11.03 15.58 34.59
CA LYS A 630 -12.37 15.19 35.05
C LYS A 630 -12.41 15.26 36.58
N THR A 631 -13.07 16.28 37.11
CA THR A 631 -13.32 16.40 38.55
C THR A 631 -14.45 15.43 38.91
N MET A 632 -14.14 14.38 39.67
CA MET A 632 -15.14 13.55 40.32
C MET A 632 -15.81 14.36 41.44
N THR A 633 -17.02 14.84 41.20
CA THR A 633 -17.91 15.36 42.26
C THR A 633 -18.40 14.20 43.14
N LYS A 634 -17.84 14.10 44.35
CA LYS A 634 -18.43 13.34 45.46
C LYS A 634 -19.76 13.99 45.87
N LYS A 635 -20.88 13.31 45.59
CA LYS A 635 -22.15 13.57 46.29
C LYS A 635 -21.97 13.23 47.77
N LYS A 636 -22.07 14.22 48.66
CA LYS A 636 -22.31 14.00 50.08
C LYS A 636 -23.82 13.78 50.26
N HIS A 637 -24.18 12.64 50.85
CA HIS A 637 -25.48 12.46 51.48
C HIS A 637 -25.46 13.18 52.84
N THR A 638 -26.39 14.11 52.99
CA THR A 638 -27.14 14.40 54.21
C THR A 638 -28.56 14.69 53.76
#